data_AF-A0A5M4B1R5-F1
#
_entry.id   AF-A0A5M4B1R5-F1
#
_cell.length_a   1.000
_cell.length_b   1.000
_cell.length_c   1.000
_cell.angle_alpha   90.00
_cell.angle_beta   90.00
_cell.angle_gamma   90.00
#
_symmetry.space_group_name_H-M   'P 1'
#
loop_
_entity.id
_entity.type
_entity.pdbx_description
1 polymer ?
#
loop_
_entity_poly.entity_id
_entity_poly.type
_entity_poly.pdbx_seq_one_letter_code
_entity_poly.pdbx_strand_id
1 'polypeptide(L)'
;MSNPFKNIIPLTLLCLYACFSQPAYAQSSISDSNEPEIVAIDKGVPGYSRIVAYADSMLILHYRLRDVYSEAFDTSQVDDLFSVRFLSDSLKEGFDSFYNYRIKRLKRDYGLRISGYYNYNFKPGFADEEDVYYRQRAYIGLDWNLLGNSGLFGNQLKAKELKSALQVDQLDRSQQTARDNFLYRYNYLIYVFNSEKLRLIANRLDLLHGLEQIYHELFYVRRVSWEDVLKVKGLESQMKSIQRSYNDYNYQLEHHVSAYDELPAEKDSLPFLDVDPARMMVLYETHSVDSLKDAVYLANIRTKYKSLEGWSVRPFIRYNFQQGVDDSWRKYGSAGVSAAIPLRFGPSSDRLAEAEEMIYEAKEKDRISQRKLDLFNYFYDHQYKKYQLLEFYFKRAQIEERIRKQQAFLRLKSPAFSPVQLLTDIDQKLAVETELVDLKKQMYLDILKIQSVLNDVPVTSFTQPMEMNEYVKRFSGKRSVYIWSNTFCRMDIHTLIADLDMNETREVLLSPGSSCATGKLAAFLNQIKAEGIEVYDLIGNNQLIFDSTEQINQRLQEAVDEGFNGIHLDVEPQALPQWDSLKEEYLARLVDLYSKAHVFADSHNLKFSVSIPVFFPENYLQEIYRNSDQVFLMAYGSNKASTIIRRISEEVAIDPQKTVLAVRPTDFVTRLQMESVIEKVLDSTGVRKVAIHDLKSLHMMDKVQSLGDTSVFKEYSALNNPEGKAIYHLQVAASKYWVDPAEITKELDIKENLIVVHQDGYYKYCIRTFDSLQKGLAVMKEFRKIPRFSGVFLLRTDVEKQTVN
;
A
#
# COMPACT_ATOMS: atom_id res chain seq x y z
N MET A 1 16.62 -36.84 14.81
CA MET A 1 17.70 -35.90 15.17
C MET A 1 17.08 -34.51 15.27
N SER A 2 17.35 -33.85 16.38
CA SER A 2 16.64 -32.69 16.93
C SER A 2 16.79 -31.42 16.08
N ASN A 3 15.65 -30.73 15.91
CA ASN A 3 15.48 -29.43 15.28
C ASN A 3 16.31 -28.34 16.02
N PRO A 4 17.24 -27.61 15.37
CA PRO A 4 18.16 -26.68 16.04
C PRO A 4 17.53 -25.32 16.39
N PHE A 5 16.26 -25.07 16.09
CA PHE A 5 15.63 -23.75 16.27
C PHE A 5 14.84 -23.55 17.58
N LYS A 6 15.02 -24.41 18.60
CA LYS A 6 14.26 -24.30 19.86
C LYS A 6 14.87 -23.42 20.97
N ASN A 7 16.08 -22.87 20.80
CA ASN A 7 16.73 -22.07 21.85
C ASN A 7 17.35 -20.76 21.32
N ILE A 8 16.55 -19.87 20.75
CA ILE A 8 16.94 -18.47 20.58
C ILE A 8 15.90 -17.61 21.30
N ILE A 9 16.30 -17.12 22.47
CA ILE A 9 15.64 -16.09 23.27
C ILE A 9 15.39 -14.86 22.37
N PRO A 10 14.24 -14.18 22.48
CA PRO A 10 13.88 -13.13 21.54
C PRO A 10 14.87 -11.97 21.60
N LEU A 11 15.26 -11.51 20.41
CA LEU A 11 16.18 -10.43 20.10
C LEU A 11 15.70 -9.03 20.55
N THR A 12 14.76 -8.96 21.49
CA THR A 12 14.17 -7.72 22.02
C THR A 12 15.00 -7.06 23.12
N LEU A 13 16.07 -7.72 23.60
CA LEU A 13 16.90 -7.21 24.71
C LEU A 13 18.28 -6.69 24.31
N LEU A 14 18.70 -6.83 23.04
CA LEU A 14 19.97 -6.25 22.56
C LEU A 14 19.83 -4.82 22.01
N CYS A 15 18.61 -4.30 21.87
CA CYS A 15 18.34 -2.92 21.46
C CYS A 15 18.48 -1.88 22.60
N LEU A 16 18.77 -2.30 23.84
CA LEU A 16 18.82 -1.41 25.01
C LEU A 16 20.23 -1.09 25.54
N TYR A 17 21.30 -1.63 24.95
CA TYR A 17 22.67 -1.41 25.44
C TYR A 17 23.67 -0.78 24.44
N ALA A 18 23.20 -0.28 23.29
CA ALA A 18 24.00 0.51 22.34
C ALA A 18 23.65 2.01 22.32
N CYS A 19 22.90 2.49 23.31
CA CYS A 19 22.94 3.92 23.66
C CYS A 19 24.27 4.17 24.36
N PHE A 20 25.18 4.89 23.68
CA PHE A 20 26.46 5.49 24.13
C PHE A 20 27.63 5.13 23.20
N SER A 21 27.57 5.61 21.95
CA SER A 21 28.76 6.04 21.20
C SER A 21 28.31 6.81 19.96
N GLN A 22 28.09 8.11 20.14
CA GLN A 22 28.02 9.05 19.02
C GLN A 22 29.44 9.28 18.48
N PRO A 23 29.71 9.10 17.18
CA PRO A 23 30.72 9.91 16.51
C PRO A 23 30.07 11.22 16.05
N ALA A 24 30.77 12.31 16.33
CA ALA A 24 30.36 13.70 16.16
C ALA A 24 29.66 13.99 14.82
N TYR A 25 28.36 14.29 14.89
CA TYR A 25 27.64 15.01 13.85
C TYR A 25 27.55 16.47 14.28
N ALA A 26 27.89 17.36 13.35
CA ALA A 26 27.70 18.79 13.50
C ALA A 26 26.23 19.06 13.85
N GLN A 27 26.00 19.61 15.05
CA GLN A 27 24.72 20.17 15.44
C GLN A 27 24.39 21.33 14.50
N SER A 28 23.63 21.08 13.43
CA SER A 28 22.69 22.08 12.94
C SER A 28 21.52 22.06 13.92
N SER A 29 21.61 22.91 14.93
CA SER A 29 20.47 23.29 15.77
C SER A 29 19.39 23.90 14.89
N ILE A 30 18.43 23.10 14.43
CA ILE A 30 17.11 23.57 14.01
C ILE A 30 16.12 22.96 15.00
N SER A 31 16.27 23.39 16.25
CA SER A 31 15.25 23.31 17.28
C SER A 31 15.07 24.73 17.80
N ASP A 32 14.32 25.52 17.05
CA ASP A 32 13.52 26.60 17.60
C ASP A 32 12.37 26.82 16.63
N SER A 33 11.16 26.58 17.14
CA SER A 33 9.90 27.02 16.60
C SER A 33 9.87 28.55 16.56
N ASN A 34 10.56 29.13 15.59
CA ASN A 34 10.26 30.48 15.14
C ASN A 34 9.08 30.35 14.17
N GLU A 35 7.87 30.11 14.67
CA GLU A 35 6.64 30.39 13.94
C GLU A 35 6.40 31.91 14.00
N PRO A 36 5.95 32.58 12.92
CA PRO A 36 5.59 33.98 13.04
C PRO A 36 4.38 34.09 13.98
N GLU A 37 4.34 35.10 14.84
CA GLU A 37 3.22 35.34 15.76
C GLU A 37 1.91 35.44 14.95
N ILE A 38 0.86 34.75 15.39
CA ILE A 38 -0.40 34.62 14.64
C ILE A 38 -1.10 35.99 14.55
N VAL A 39 -1.12 36.57 13.35
CA VAL A 39 -1.75 37.86 13.10
C VAL A 39 -3.24 37.66 12.85
N ALA A 40 -4.07 38.07 13.80
CA ALA A 40 -5.51 38.14 13.62
C ALA A 40 -5.86 39.30 12.68
N ILE A 41 -6.12 39.00 11.41
CA ILE A 41 -6.61 39.98 10.44
C ILE A 41 -8.14 40.01 10.53
N ASP A 42 -8.68 41.06 11.15
CA ASP A 42 -10.11 41.31 11.20
C ASP A 42 -10.68 41.71 9.82
N LYS A 43 -12.01 41.59 9.66
CA LYS A 43 -12.73 42.05 8.45
C LYS A 43 -12.58 43.56 8.17
N GLY A 44 -12.01 44.32 9.11
CA GLY A 44 -11.81 45.76 9.05
C GLY A 44 -10.46 46.19 8.45
N VAL A 45 -9.54 45.25 8.19
CA VAL A 45 -8.25 45.57 7.55
C VAL A 45 -8.44 45.88 6.05
N PRO A 46 -7.98 47.03 5.54
CA PRO A 46 -7.99 47.32 4.11
C PRO A 46 -7.29 46.21 3.31
N GLY A 47 -7.96 45.69 2.27
CA GLY A 47 -7.42 44.59 1.47
C GLY A 47 -7.77 43.17 1.95
N TYR A 48 -8.50 43.01 3.06
CA TYR A 48 -8.92 41.69 3.58
C TYR A 48 -9.60 40.82 2.51
N SER A 49 -10.55 41.36 1.75
CA SER A 49 -11.25 40.62 0.68
C SER A 49 -10.30 40.10 -0.41
N ARG A 50 -9.26 40.87 -0.75
CA ARG A 50 -8.22 40.45 -1.71
C ARG A 50 -7.34 39.34 -1.11
N ILE A 51 -6.97 39.44 0.17
CA ILE A 51 -6.18 38.40 0.85
C ILE A 51 -6.98 37.09 0.92
N VAL A 52 -8.28 37.16 1.23
CA VAL A 52 -9.17 35.98 1.21
C VAL A 52 -9.27 35.39 -0.19
N ALA A 53 -9.45 36.21 -1.23
CA ALA A 53 -9.49 35.73 -2.62
C ALA A 53 -8.17 35.06 -3.05
N TYR A 54 -7.03 35.61 -2.62
CA TYR A 54 -5.73 34.99 -2.86
C TYR A 54 -5.60 33.65 -2.14
N ALA A 55 -5.97 33.58 -0.86
CA ALA A 55 -5.97 32.34 -0.09
C ALA A 55 -6.87 31.26 -0.70
N ASP A 56 -8.05 31.63 -1.18
CA ASP A 56 -8.98 30.72 -1.85
C ASP A 56 -8.41 30.25 -3.21
N SER A 57 -7.76 31.13 -3.98
CA SER A 57 -7.10 30.77 -5.23
C SER A 57 -5.93 29.80 -5.03
N MET A 58 -5.11 30.01 -3.98
CA MET A 58 -4.01 29.13 -3.62
C MET A 58 -4.52 27.79 -3.12
N LEU A 59 -5.64 27.78 -2.41
CA LEU A 59 -6.31 26.56 -2.00
C LEU A 59 -6.79 25.76 -3.21
N ILE A 60 -7.45 26.38 -4.19
CA ILE A 60 -7.89 25.69 -5.42
C ILE A 60 -6.70 25.14 -6.22
N LEU A 61 -5.64 25.94 -6.41
CA LEU A 61 -4.40 25.50 -7.07
C LEU A 61 -3.82 24.28 -6.36
N HIS A 62 -3.85 24.30 -5.03
CA HIS A 62 -3.32 23.25 -4.17
C HIS A 62 -4.17 21.96 -4.18
N TYR A 63 -5.51 22.06 -4.20
CA TYR A 63 -6.39 20.88 -4.25
C TYR A 63 -6.30 20.12 -5.58
N ARG A 64 -6.01 20.81 -6.69
CA ARG A 64 -5.69 20.13 -7.97
C ARG A 64 -4.42 19.27 -7.90
N LEU A 65 -3.57 19.46 -6.89
CA LEU A 65 -2.36 18.66 -6.66
C LEU A 65 -2.62 17.44 -5.74
N ARG A 66 -3.81 17.33 -5.13
CA ARG A 66 -4.14 16.22 -4.20
C ARG A 66 -4.22 14.86 -4.90
N ASP A 67 -4.38 14.85 -6.22
CA ASP A 67 -4.44 13.64 -7.07
C ASP A 67 -3.07 12.96 -7.29
N VAL A 68 -1.97 13.51 -6.78
CA VAL A 68 -0.60 12.97 -6.97
C VAL A 68 -0.29 11.73 -6.10
N TYR A 69 -1.19 11.34 -5.18
CA TYR A 69 -1.03 10.11 -4.38
C TYR A 69 -2.22 9.15 -4.56
N SER A 70 -2.63 8.91 -5.81
CA SER A 70 -3.70 7.96 -6.14
C SER A 70 -3.29 6.52 -5.77
N GLU A 71 -4.21 5.78 -5.12
CA GLU A 71 -4.00 4.42 -4.59
C GLU A 71 -3.85 3.32 -5.67
N ALA A 72 -4.12 3.66 -6.94
CA ALA A 72 -3.96 2.73 -8.06
C ALA A 72 -2.51 2.81 -8.57
N PHE A 73 -1.63 2.03 -7.96
CA PHE A 73 -0.23 1.96 -8.35
C PHE A 73 0.01 0.84 -9.36
N ASP A 74 0.54 1.21 -10.53
CA ASP A 74 1.07 0.22 -11.47
C ASP A 74 2.50 -0.15 -11.05
N THR A 75 2.64 -1.30 -10.39
CA THR A 75 3.94 -1.81 -9.93
C THR A 75 4.88 -2.15 -11.09
N SER A 76 4.39 -2.27 -12.33
CA SER A 76 5.24 -2.51 -13.51
C SER A 76 6.15 -1.31 -13.82
N GLN A 77 5.68 -0.09 -13.57
CA GLN A 77 6.46 1.14 -13.76
C GLN A 77 7.68 1.20 -12.83
N VAL A 78 7.59 0.57 -11.65
CA VAL A 78 8.71 0.51 -10.69
C VAL A 78 9.84 -0.35 -11.26
N ASP A 79 9.58 -1.54 -11.77
CA ASP A 79 10.64 -2.40 -12.30
C ASP A 79 11.28 -1.80 -13.57
N ASP A 80 10.50 -1.11 -14.40
CA ASP A 80 11.01 -0.40 -15.57
C ASP A 80 12.01 0.71 -15.17
N LEU A 81 11.69 1.47 -14.12
CA LEU A 81 12.56 2.54 -13.59
C LEU A 81 13.94 2.00 -13.16
N PHE A 82 13.99 0.81 -12.58
CA PHE A 82 15.22 0.19 -12.08
C PHE A 82 15.94 -0.69 -13.12
N SER A 83 15.30 -1.03 -14.23
CA SER A 83 15.87 -1.93 -15.25
C SER A 83 16.54 -1.21 -16.42
N VAL A 84 16.37 0.12 -16.55
CA VAL A 84 16.95 0.94 -17.62
C VAL A 84 18.46 0.67 -17.80
N ARG A 85 18.88 0.48 -19.05
CA ARG A 85 20.29 0.25 -19.42
C ARG A 85 20.80 1.39 -20.29
N PHE A 86 21.83 2.08 -19.81
CA PHE A 86 22.44 3.22 -20.48
C PHE A 86 23.69 2.82 -21.28
N LEU A 87 24.37 1.76 -20.83
CA LEU A 87 25.54 1.23 -21.51
C LEU A 87 25.23 -0.14 -22.13
N SER A 88 25.56 -0.28 -23.42
CA SER A 88 25.60 -1.56 -24.11
C SER A 88 27.05 -2.07 -24.20
N ASP A 89 27.23 -3.38 -24.06
CA ASP A 89 28.53 -4.03 -24.13
C ASP A 89 28.97 -4.19 -25.60
N SER A 90 29.23 -3.07 -26.29
CA SER A 90 29.60 -3.04 -27.71
C SER A 90 30.95 -3.73 -28.01
N LEU A 91 31.81 -3.85 -27.00
CA LEU A 91 33.09 -4.59 -27.09
C LEU A 91 32.93 -6.10 -26.91
N LYS A 92 31.76 -6.57 -26.44
CA LYS A 92 31.47 -7.99 -26.16
C LYS A 92 31.67 -8.88 -27.37
N GLU A 93 31.07 -8.51 -28.50
CA GLU A 93 31.02 -9.37 -29.67
C GLU A 93 32.40 -9.54 -30.32
N GLY A 94 33.19 -8.47 -30.37
CA GLY A 94 34.56 -8.50 -30.89
C GLY A 94 35.50 -9.34 -30.02
N PHE A 95 35.43 -9.16 -28.70
CA PHE A 95 36.25 -9.90 -27.74
C PHE A 95 35.89 -11.38 -27.69
N ASP A 96 34.60 -11.71 -27.57
CA ASP A 96 34.13 -13.10 -27.52
C ASP A 96 34.47 -13.82 -28.84
N SER A 97 34.33 -13.14 -29.98
CA SER A 97 34.74 -13.66 -31.28
C SER A 97 36.24 -13.96 -31.32
N PHE A 98 37.10 -13.05 -30.85
CA PHE A 98 38.55 -13.25 -30.83
C PHE A 98 38.96 -14.50 -30.02
N TYR A 99 38.43 -14.66 -28.81
CA TYR A 99 38.72 -15.84 -27.97
C TYR A 99 38.16 -17.12 -28.59
N ASN A 100 36.95 -17.08 -29.16
CA ASN A 100 36.37 -18.23 -29.84
C ASN A 100 37.21 -18.66 -31.06
N TYR A 101 37.75 -17.73 -31.84
CA TYR A 101 38.68 -18.05 -32.93
C TYR A 101 39.98 -18.68 -32.42
N ARG A 102 40.54 -18.17 -31.32
CA ARG A 102 41.76 -18.74 -30.71
C ARG A 102 41.53 -20.16 -30.19
N ILE A 103 40.40 -20.40 -29.53
CA ILE A 103 39.97 -21.73 -29.07
C ILE A 103 39.83 -22.68 -30.27
N LYS A 104 39.17 -22.23 -31.35
CA LYS A 104 38.98 -23.02 -32.58
C LYS A 104 40.31 -23.35 -33.27
N ARG A 105 41.25 -22.40 -33.29
CA ARG A 105 42.61 -22.61 -33.81
C ARG A 105 43.35 -23.70 -33.03
N LEU A 106 43.35 -23.62 -31.69
CA LEU A 106 44.02 -24.62 -30.84
C LEU A 106 43.41 -26.01 -30.98
N LYS A 107 42.08 -26.11 -31.08
CA LYS A 107 41.40 -27.41 -31.31
C LYS A 107 41.73 -28.04 -32.67
N ARG A 108 42.14 -27.24 -33.66
CA ARG A 108 42.49 -27.68 -35.02
C ARG A 108 44.01 -27.84 -35.22
N ASP A 109 44.82 -27.49 -34.24
CA ASP A 109 46.27 -27.70 -34.29
C ASP A 109 46.60 -29.10 -33.79
N TYR A 110 46.83 -30.00 -34.75
CA TYR A 110 47.17 -31.40 -34.50
C TYR A 110 48.61 -31.61 -34.01
N GLY A 111 49.42 -30.57 -33.87
CA GLY A 111 50.81 -30.68 -33.41
C GLY A 111 51.78 -31.22 -34.45
N LEU A 112 51.38 -31.24 -35.74
CA LEU A 112 52.23 -31.67 -36.85
C LEU A 112 53.18 -30.53 -37.25
N ARG A 113 54.47 -30.84 -37.36
CA ARG A 113 55.50 -29.87 -37.76
C ARG A 113 56.42 -30.48 -38.80
N ILE A 114 56.79 -29.66 -39.77
CA ILE A 114 57.90 -29.96 -40.66
C ILE A 114 59.16 -29.45 -39.96
N SER A 115 60.11 -30.33 -39.69
CA SER A 115 61.39 -29.99 -39.10
C SER A 115 62.51 -30.17 -40.11
N GLY A 116 63.40 -29.18 -40.14
CA GLY A 116 64.62 -29.18 -40.92
C GLY A 116 65.78 -28.84 -40.01
N TYR A 117 66.89 -29.54 -40.18
CA TYR A 117 68.11 -29.28 -39.44
C TYR A 117 69.30 -29.42 -40.36
N TYR A 118 70.27 -28.54 -40.21
CA TYR A 118 71.55 -28.60 -40.90
C TYR A 118 72.64 -28.23 -39.90
N ASN A 119 73.69 -29.05 -39.84
CA ASN A 119 74.87 -28.80 -39.03
C ASN A 119 76.12 -29.16 -39.84
N TYR A 120 77.14 -28.30 -39.73
CA TYR A 120 78.46 -28.47 -40.32
C TYR A 120 79.50 -28.37 -39.19
N ASN A 121 80.25 -29.45 -38.97
CA ASN A 121 81.31 -29.50 -37.96
C ASN A 121 82.63 -29.01 -38.57
N PHE A 122 83.17 -27.90 -38.07
CA PHE A 122 84.42 -27.30 -38.59
C PHE A 122 85.68 -28.10 -38.22
N LYS A 123 85.65 -28.93 -37.16
CA LYS A 123 86.68 -29.91 -36.78
C LYS A 123 86.01 -31.14 -36.11
N PRO A 124 86.29 -32.39 -36.52
CA PRO A 124 85.80 -33.58 -35.84
C PRO A 124 86.65 -33.88 -34.59
N GLY A 125 86.07 -33.75 -33.39
CA GLY A 125 86.62 -34.22 -32.12
C GLY A 125 87.68 -33.33 -31.44
N PHE A 126 87.67 -33.30 -30.09
CA PHE A 126 88.76 -32.80 -29.23
C PHE A 126 89.24 -33.88 -28.22
N ALA A 127 88.72 -35.11 -28.31
CA ALA A 127 89.13 -36.26 -27.49
C ALA A 127 88.98 -37.56 -28.30
N ASP A 128 89.94 -38.49 -28.17
CA ASP A 128 90.05 -39.74 -28.93
C ASP A 128 88.96 -40.79 -28.60
N GLU A 129 88.05 -40.51 -27.66
CA GLU A 129 87.02 -41.46 -27.20
C GLU A 129 85.57 -41.08 -27.55
N GLU A 130 85.32 -39.97 -28.27
CA GLU A 130 83.95 -39.64 -28.72
C GLU A 130 83.74 -39.89 -30.22
N ASP A 131 82.89 -40.87 -30.53
CA ASP A 131 82.41 -41.28 -31.86
C ASP A 131 81.59 -40.18 -32.59
N VAL A 132 82.22 -39.11 -33.07
CA VAL A 132 81.57 -38.13 -33.97
C VAL A 132 82.10 -38.23 -35.40
N TYR A 133 81.54 -39.16 -36.18
CA TYR A 133 81.97 -39.50 -37.55
C TYR A 133 81.30 -38.72 -38.70
N TYR A 134 80.96 -37.44 -38.55
CA TYR A 134 80.35 -36.68 -39.66
C TYR A 134 80.84 -35.23 -39.81
N ARG A 135 81.10 -34.84 -41.05
CA ARG A 135 81.47 -33.47 -41.45
C ARG A 135 80.24 -32.57 -41.55
N GLN A 136 79.18 -33.08 -42.16
CA GLN A 136 77.89 -32.40 -42.24
C GLN A 136 76.73 -33.36 -42.08
N ARG A 137 75.65 -32.85 -41.46
CA ARG A 137 74.41 -33.58 -41.27
C ARG A 137 73.23 -32.65 -41.54
N ALA A 138 72.38 -33.07 -42.45
CA ALA A 138 71.08 -32.45 -42.69
C ALA A 138 69.96 -33.47 -42.47
N TYR A 139 68.79 -33.02 -42.03
CA TYR A 139 67.57 -33.83 -42.16
C TYR A 139 66.37 -32.95 -42.47
N ILE A 140 65.39 -33.55 -43.14
CA ILE A 140 64.04 -33.04 -43.27
C ILE A 140 63.09 -34.11 -42.76
N GLY A 141 62.06 -33.73 -41.99
CA GLY A 141 61.12 -34.69 -41.46
C GLY A 141 59.82 -34.10 -40.99
N LEU A 142 58.90 -35.01 -40.67
CA LEU A 142 57.64 -34.72 -40.03
C LEU A 142 57.76 -35.16 -38.57
N ASP A 143 57.61 -34.19 -37.67
CA ASP A 143 57.51 -34.44 -36.23
C ASP A 143 56.04 -34.27 -35.82
N TRP A 144 55.50 -35.22 -35.07
CA TRP A 144 54.17 -35.10 -34.49
C TRP A 144 54.28 -34.93 -32.98
N ASN A 145 53.96 -33.73 -32.50
CA ASN A 145 53.98 -33.43 -31.08
C ASN A 145 52.65 -33.86 -30.42
N LEU A 146 52.66 -34.94 -29.65
CA LEU A 146 51.47 -35.45 -28.99
C LEU A 146 51.22 -34.74 -27.66
N LEU A 147 52.28 -34.59 -26.84
CA LEU A 147 52.23 -34.02 -25.48
C LEU A 147 53.04 -32.72 -25.36
N GLY A 148 52.76 -31.94 -24.32
CA GLY A 148 53.49 -30.72 -23.98
C GLY A 148 52.88 -29.44 -24.55
N ASN A 149 53.52 -28.29 -24.27
CA ASN A 149 52.97 -26.94 -24.46
C ASN A 149 52.59 -26.57 -25.90
N SER A 150 52.91 -27.41 -26.89
CA SER A 150 52.51 -27.22 -28.29
C SER A 150 52.24 -28.53 -29.02
N GLY A 151 51.75 -29.53 -28.28
CA GLY A 151 51.30 -30.82 -28.82
C GLY A 151 49.78 -30.94 -28.84
N LEU A 152 49.23 -31.95 -29.52
CA LEU A 152 47.79 -32.17 -29.68
C LEU A 152 47.01 -32.08 -28.35
N PHE A 153 47.40 -32.87 -27.36
CA PHE A 153 46.72 -32.91 -26.06
C PHE A 153 46.95 -31.62 -25.25
N GLY A 154 48.14 -31.03 -25.34
CA GLY A 154 48.44 -29.74 -24.71
C GLY A 154 47.61 -28.59 -25.30
N ASN A 155 47.40 -28.59 -26.63
CA ASN A 155 46.56 -27.63 -27.32
C ASN A 155 45.08 -27.79 -26.94
N GLN A 156 44.59 -29.03 -26.77
CA GLN A 156 43.24 -29.30 -26.28
C GLN A 156 43.03 -28.83 -24.84
N LEU A 157 44.01 -29.07 -23.96
CA LEU A 157 43.98 -28.57 -22.57
C LEU A 157 43.99 -27.04 -22.53
N LYS A 158 44.86 -26.38 -23.30
CA LYS A 158 44.90 -24.91 -23.43
C LYS A 158 43.60 -24.34 -24.01
N ALA A 159 42.96 -25.05 -24.95
CA ALA A 159 41.66 -24.65 -25.48
C ALA A 159 40.55 -24.75 -24.41
N LYS A 160 40.62 -25.74 -23.51
CA LYS A 160 39.71 -25.87 -22.37
C LYS A 160 39.95 -24.77 -21.33
N GLU A 161 41.20 -24.50 -21.00
CA GLU A 161 41.60 -23.40 -20.10
C GLU A 161 41.11 -22.04 -20.62
N LEU A 162 41.36 -21.73 -21.90
CA LEU A 162 40.88 -20.50 -22.53
C LEU A 162 39.35 -20.40 -22.55
N LYS A 163 38.64 -21.52 -22.75
CA LYS A 163 37.18 -21.52 -22.73
C LYS A 163 36.65 -21.14 -21.35
N SER A 164 37.21 -21.71 -20.29
CA SER A 164 36.77 -21.40 -18.95
C SER A 164 37.23 -20.02 -18.49
N ALA A 165 38.41 -19.55 -18.90
CA ALA A 165 38.85 -18.19 -18.66
C ALA A 165 37.92 -17.16 -19.33
N LEU A 166 37.46 -17.45 -20.56
CA LEU A 166 36.44 -16.66 -21.25
C LEU A 166 35.12 -16.63 -20.45
N GLN A 167 34.70 -17.75 -19.85
CA GLN A 167 33.49 -17.78 -19.02
C GLN A 167 33.62 -16.91 -17.76
N VAL A 168 34.77 -16.94 -17.07
CA VAL A 168 35.03 -16.06 -15.92
C VAL A 168 35.00 -14.59 -16.35
N ASP A 169 35.68 -14.28 -17.44
CA ASP A 169 35.76 -12.91 -17.97
C ASP A 169 34.39 -12.38 -18.47
N GLN A 170 33.54 -13.24 -19.04
CA GLN A 170 32.16 -12.90 -19.38
C GLN A 170 31.32 -12.57 -18.13
N LEU A 171 31.52 -13.31 -17.04
CA LEU A 171 30.87 -13.01 -15.75
C LEU A 171 31.39 -11.71 -15.15
N ASP A 172 32.71 -11.47 -15.20
CA ASP A 172 33.33 -10.21 -14.74
C ASP A 172 32.82 -9.00 -15.53
N ARG A 173 32.74 -9.09 -16.86
CA ARG A 173 32.18 -8.02 -17.71
C ARG A 173 30.71 -7.78 -17.46
N SER A 174 29.93 -8.84 -17.23
CA SER A 174 28.53 -8.72 -16.82
C SER A 174 28.40 -7.96 -15.49
N GLN A 175 29.23 -8.30 -14.49
CA GLN A 175 29.26 -7.59 -13.21
C GLN A 175 29.73 -6.13 -13.37
N GLN A 176 30.73 -5.87 -14.22
CA GLN A 176 31.21 -4.52 -14.49
C GLN A 176 30.15 -3.66 -15.19
N THR A 177 29.47 -4.21 -16.20
CA THR A 177 28.37 -3.53 -16.91
C THR A 177 27.21 -3.21 -15.96
N ALA A 178 26.90 -4.09 -15.03
CA ALA A 178 25.90 -3.85 -13.99
C ALA A 178 26.34 -2.71 -13.05
N ARG A 179 27.61 -2.69 -12.62
CA ARG A 179 28.18 -1.61 -11.79
C ARG A 179 28.19 -0.25 -12.50
N ASP A 180 28.55 -0.23 -13.78
CA ASP A 180 28.57 1.01 -14.55
C ASP A 180 27.14 1.52 -14.76
N ASN A 181 26.19 0.65 -15.13
CA ASN A 181 24.77 1.00 -15.24
C ASN A 181 24.16 1.44 -13.90
N PHE A 182 24.61 0.91 -12.76
CA PHE A 182 24.16 1.35 -11.43
C PHE A 182 24.38 2.85 -11.23
N LEU A 183 25.54 3.40 -11.62
CA LEU A 183 25.81 4.84 -11.49
C LEU A 183 24.86 5.68 -12.36
N TYR A 184 24.53 5.22 -13.56
CA TYR A 184 23.56 5.91 -14.40
C TYR A 184 22.16 5.85 -13.79
N ARG A 185 21.68 4.67 -13.38
CA ARG A 185 20.40 4.50 -12.69
C ARG A 185 20.30 5.35 -11.42
N TYR A 186 21.40 5.45 -10.67
CA TYR A 186 21.46 6.27 -9.47
C TYR A 186 21.20 7.75 -9.77
N ASN A 187 21.87 8.31 -10.78
CA ASN A 187 21.65 9.70 -11.19
C ASN A 187 20.30 9.89 -11.88
N TYR A 188 19.81 8.88 -12.61
CA TYR A 188 18.49 8.90 -13.21
C TYR A 188 17.38 9.03 -12.18
N LEU A 189 17.43 8.24 -11.10
CA LEU A 189 16.47 8.36 -9.99
C LEU A 189 16.50 9.76 -9.39
N ILE A 190 17.69 10.35 -9.20
CA ILE A 190 17.81 11.73 -8.71
C ILE A 190 17.12 12.70 -9.67
N TYR A 191 17.34 12.57 -10.98
CA TYR A 191 16.69 13.40 -11.99
C TYR A 191 15.15 13.32 -11.97
N VAL A 192 14.61 12.10 -11.85
CA VAL A 192 13.16 11.85 -11.77
C VAL A 192 12.56 12.57 -10.56
N PHE A 193 13.13 12.38 -9.37
CA PHE A 193 12.62 13.02 -8.16
C PHE A 193 12.89 14.53 -8.12
N ASN A 194 13.99 15.02 -8.70
CA ASN A 194 14.23 16.46 -8.84
C ASN A 194 13.15 17.12 -9.70
N SER A 195 12.69 16.45 -10.77
CA SER A 195 11.59 16.94 -11.60
C SER A 195 10.30 17.12 -10.80
N GLU A 196 9.94 16.14 -9.96
CA GLU A 196 8.77 16.20 -9.07
C GLU A 196 8.92 17.35 -8.06
N LYS A 197 10.10 17.49 -7.44
CA LYS A 197 10.39 18.58 -6.50
C LYS A 197 10.32 19.97 -7.12
N LEU A 198 10.82 20.14 -8.35
CA LEU A 198 10.81 21.43 -9.03
C LEU A 198 9.39 21.98 -9.19
N ARG A 199 8.39 21.11 -9.38
CA ARG A 199 6.97 21.49 -9.38
C ARG A 199 6.52 22.01 -8.01
N LEU A 200 6.81 21.29 -6.93
CA LEU A 200 6.45 21.71 -5.57
C LEU A 200 7.15 23.02 -5.17
N ILE A 201 8.42 23.17 -5.55
CA ILE A 201 9.21 24.39 -5.31
C ILE A 201 8.63 25.57 -6.10
N ALA A 202 8.22 25.39 -7.35
CA ALA A 202 7.59 26.44 -8.14
C ALA A 202 6.29 26.93 -7.47
N ASN A 203 5.42 26.00 -7.06
CA ASN A 203 4.17 26.33 -6.36
C ASN A 203 4.44 27.07 -5.03
N ARG A 204 5.46 26.63 -4.30
CA ARG A 204 5.87 27.27 -3.03
C ARG A 204 6.45 28.66 -3.27
N LEU A 205 7.22 28.88 -4.33
CA LEU A 205 7.75 30.20 -4.70
C LEU A 205 6.63 31.18 -5.04
N ASP A 206 5.63 30.74 -5.82
CA ASP A 206 4.47 31.57 -6.14
C ASP A 206 3.70 31.96 -4.87
N LEU A 207 3.48 31.00 -3.97
CA LEU A 207 2.85 31.26 -2.67
C LEU A 207 3.66 32.27 -1.82
N LEU A 208 4.97 32.04 -1.68
CA LEU A 208 5.88 32.87 -0.89
C LEU A 208 5.95 34.30 -1.45
N HIS A 209 5.93 34.47 -2.77
CA HIS A 209 5.90 35.79 -3.39
C HIS A 209 4.62 36.56 -3.03
N GLY A 210 3.45 35.92 -3.09
CA GLY A 210 2.21 36.58 -2.66
C GLY A 210 2.14 36.80 -1.15
N LEU A 211 2.68 35.88 -0.34
CA LEU A 211 2.84 36.07 1.10
C LEU A 211 3.73 37.28 1.41
N GLU A 212 4.86 37.44 0.71
CA GLU A 212 5.77 38.58 0.88
C GLU A 212 5.03 39.90 0.66
N GLN A 213 4.22 39.99 -0.40
CA GLN A 213 3.39 41.16 -0.70
C GLN A 213 2.37 41.43 0.41
N ILE A 214 1.68 40.40 0.89
CA ILE A 214 0.69 40.51 1.97
C ILE A 214 1.35 40.97 3.28
N TYR A 215 2.47 40.36 3.67
CA TYR A 215 3.20 40.75 4.88
C TYR A 215 3.75 42.17 4.78
N HIS A 216 4.21 42.60 3.60
CA HIS A 216 4.60 43.99 3.35
C HIS A 216 3.45 44.98 3.59
N GLU A 217 2.26 44.69 3.06
CA GLU A 217 1.08 45.52 3.27
C GLU A 217 0.65 45.55 4.74
N LEU A 218 0.65 44.39 5.41
CA LEU A 218 0.32 44.27 6.83
C LEU A 218 1.32 45.01 7.73
N PHE A 219 2.58 45.10 7.33
CA PHE A 219 3.60 45.86 8.05
C PHE A 219 3.28 47.36 8.03
N TYR A 220 2.90 47.90 6.85
CA TYR A 220 2.53 49.31 6.73
C TYR A 220 1.29 49.68 7.56
N VAL A 221 0.35 48.74 7.76
CA VAL A 221 -0.79 48.91 8.66
C VAL A 221 -0.51 48.49 10.11
N ARG A 222 0.77 48.23 10.45
CA ARG A 222 1.26 47.86 11.80
C ARG A 222 0.58 46.62 12.39
N ARG A 223 0.26 45.64 11.55
CA ARG A 223 -0.33 44.35 11.95
C ARG A 223 0.70 43.23 12.04
N VAL A 224 1.83 43.32 11.33
CA VAL A 224 2.97 42.39 11.44
C VAL A 224 4.27 43.16 11.70
N SER A 225 5.29 42.46 12.19
CA SER A 225 6.63 43.03 12.39
C SER A 225 7.44 43.05 11.09
N TRP A 226 8.53 43.83 11.03
CA TRP A 226 9.48 43.75 9.91
C TRP A 226 10.23 42.42 9.90
N GLU A 227 10.41 41.79 11.06
CA GLU A 227 11.04 40.47 11.19
C GLU A 227 10.25 39.40 10.44
N ASP A 228 8.92 39.44 10.50
CA ASP A 228 8.05 38.55 9.75
C ASP A 228 8.20 38.73 8.23
N VAL A 229 8.32 39.96 7.76
CA VAL A 229 8.56 40.28 6.34
C VAL A 229 9.91 39.71 5.89
N LEU A 230 10.96 39.93 6.69
CA LEU A 230 12.31 39.41 6.39
C LEU A 230 12.35 37.89 6.36
N LYS A 231 11.56 37.23 7.22
CA LYS A 231 11.47 35.77 7.25
C LYS A 231 10.90 35.21 5.95
N VAL A 232 9.80 35.75 5.45
CA VAL A 232 9.21 35.32 4.17
C VAL A 232 10.17 35.56 3.01
N LYS A 233 10.83 36.73 2.97
CA LYS A 233 11.88 37.03 1.97
C LYS A 233 13.05 36.06 2.01
N GLY A 234 13.49 35.68 3.21
CA GLY A 234 14.56 34.71 3.42
C GLY A 234 14.20 33.35 2.85
N LEU A 235 12.99 32.86 3.15
CA LEU A 235 12.47 31.60 2.63
C LEU A 235 12.37 31.60 1.09
N GLU A 236 11.84 32.66 0.50
CA GLU A 236 11.74 32.79 -0.96
C GLU A 236 13.13 32.76 -1.62
N SER A 237 14.10 33.49 -1.07
CA SER A 237 15.48 33.51 -1.57
C SER A 237 16.15 32.14 -1.47
N GLN A 238 15.92 31.41 -0.36
CA GLN A 238 16.39 30.05 -0.18
C GLN A 238 15.77 29.11 -1.23
N MET A 239 14.46 29.18 -1.46
CA MET A 239 13.78 28.34 -2.45
C MET A 239 14.28 28.62 -3.87
N LYS A 240 14.55 29.88 -4.23
CA LYS A 240 15.17 30.26 -5.52
C LYS A 240 16.56 29.63 -5.69
N SER A 241 17.35 29.57 -4.63
CA SER A 241 18.68 28.94 -4.64
C SER A 241 18.60 27.42 -4.84
N ILE A 242 17.66 26.76 -4.15
CA ILE A 242 17.41 25.31 -4.30
C ILE A 242 16.94 25.00 -5.72
N GLN A 243 15.99 25.78 -6.25
CA GLN A 243 15.48 25.60 -7.62
C GLN A 243 16.62 25.66 -8.66
N ARG A 244 17.52 26.65 -8.55
CA ARG A 244 18.69 26.75 -9.44
C ARG A 244 19.58 25.53 -9.33
N SER A 245 19.93 25.10 -8.12
CA SER A 245 20.76 23.91 -7.89
C SER A 245 20.20 22.65 -8.57
N TYR A 246 18.88 22.45 -8.50
CA TYR A 246 18.22 21.29 -9.14
C TYR A 246 18.17 21.43 -10.67
N ASN A 247 17.89 22.61 -11.19
CA ASN A 247 17.94 22.88 -12.64
C ASN A 247 19.34 22.66 -13.20
N ASP A 248 20.38 23.17 -12.52
CA ASP A 248 21.78 23.03 -12.93
C ASP A 248 22.20 21.55 -12.94
N TYR A 249 21.83 20.78 -11.93
CA TYR A 249 22.10 19.34 -11.87
C TYR A 249 21.41 18.60 -13.03
N ASN A 250 20.11 18.84 -13.24
CA ASN A 250 19.34 18.19 -14.29
C ASN A 250 19.89 18.54 -15.69
N TYR A 251 20.22 19.82 -15.92
CA TYR A 251 20.83 20.29 -17.16
C TYR A 251 22.15 19.58 -17.47
N GLN A 252 23.03 19.43 -16.47
CA GLN A 252 24.30 18.71 -16.64
C GLN A 252 24.08 17.25 -17.01
N LEU A 253 23.08 16.59 -16.41
CA LEU A 253 22.80 15.19 -16.66
C LEU A 253 22.25 14.95 -18.08
N GLU A 254 21.30 15.76 -18.52
CA GLU A 254 20.71 15.70 -19.88
C GLU A 254 21.78 15.88 -20.97
N HIS A 255 22.72 16.83 -20.78
CA HIS A 255 23.77 17.10 -21.77
C HIS A 255 24.83 15.98 -21.88
N HIS A 256 25.04 15.21 -20.81
CA HIS A 256 26.04 14.15 -20.80
C HIS A 256 25.48 12.77 -21.18
N VAL A 257 24.16 12.60 -21.20
CA VAL A 257 23.52 11.31 -21.50
C VAL A 257 22.25 11.54 -22.32
N SER A 258 22.37 11.43 -23.63
CA SER A 258 21.29 11.67 -24.62
C SER A 258 20.08 10.72 -24.49
N ALA A 259 20.18 9.66 -23.68
CA ALA A 259 19.14 8.65 -23.50
C ALA A 259 18.09 9.03 -22.43
N TYR A 260 18.24 10.16 -21.74
CA TYR A 260 17.28 10.59 -20.70
C TYR A 260 15.99 11.21 -21.26
N ASP A 261 16.01 11.74 -22.49
CA ASP A 261 14.86 12.39 -23.13
C ASP A 261 13.74 11.40 -23.56
N GLU A 262 14.04 10.10 -23.67
CA GLU A 262 13.12 9.06 -24.16
C GLU A 262 12.42 8.26 -23.05
N LEU A 263 12.70 8.54 -21.77
CA LEU A 263 12.23 7.70 -20.66
C LEU A 263 10.81 8.05 -20.18
N PRO A 264 10.03 7.05 -19.70
CA PRO A 264 8.62 7.25 -19.34
C PRO A 264 8.47 8.31 -18.25
N ALA A 265 7.85 9.42 -18.61
CA ALA A 265 7.68 10.60 -17.76
C ALA A 265 6.40 10.55 -16.90
N GLU A 266 5.92 9.36 -16.51
CA GLU A 266 4.83 9.29 -15.52
C GLU A 266 5.39 9.47 -14.11
N LYS A 267 5.62 10.74 -13.78
CA LYS A 267 6.29 11.24 -12.58
C LYS A 267 5.37 11.33 -11.35
N ASP A 268 4.06 11.16 -11.54
CA ASP A 268 3.03 11.48 -10.53
C ASP A 268 2.45 10.26 -9.79
N SER A 269 3.01 9.06 -9.99
CA SER A 269 2.40 7.80 -9.52
C SER A 269 3.34 6.85 -8.77
N LEU A 270 4.58 7.22 -8.46
CA LEU A 270 5.48 6.27 -7.79
C LEU A 270 5.00 5.96 -6.35
N PRO A 271 4.87 4.68 -5.93
CA PRO A 271 4.46 4.36 -4.56
C PRO A 271 5.61 4.57 -3.55
N PHE A 272 5.28 4.69 -2.27
CA PHE A 272 6.27 4.45 -1.21
C PHE A 272 6.49 2.93 -1.10
N LEU A 273 7.74 2.48 -1.13
CA LEU A 273 8.10 1.06 -1.12
C LEU A 273 8.74 0.68 0.21
N ASP A 274 8.36 -0.48 0.74
CA ASP A 274 9.01 -1.13 1.87
C ASP A 274 9.78 -2.37 1.42
N VAL A 275 10.89 -2.66 2.09
CA VAL A 275 11.75 -3.81 1.78
C VAL A 275 11.35 -4.98 2.66
N ASP A 276 11.10 -6.15 2.05
CA ASP A 276 10.91 -7.41 2.77
C ASP A 276 12.28 -8.05 3.07
N PRO A 277 12.75 -8.04 4.34
CA PRO A 277 14.07 -8.56 4.68
C PRO A 277 14.16 -10.08 4.48
N ALA A 278 13.07 -10.82 4.63
CA ALA A 278 13.08 -12.27 4.45
C ALA A 278 13.28 -12.62 2.98
N ARG A 279 12.51 -11.98 2.07
CA ARG A 279 12.69 -12.15 0.62
C ARG A 279 14.06 -11.69 0.15
N MET A 280 14.52 -10.55 0.63
CA MET A 280 15.85 -10.00 0.32
C MET A 280 16.97 -11.01 0.66
N MET A 281 16.93 -11.61 1.85
CA MET A 281 17.95 -12.59 2.27
C MET A 281 17.89 -13.89 1.47
N VAL A 282 16.69 -14.39 1.16
CA VAL A 282 16.52 -15.58 0.31
C VAL A 282 17.10 -15.33 -1.09
N LEU A 283 16.87 -14.15 -1.67
CA LEU A 283 17.44 -13.79 -2.97
C LEU A 283 18.96 -13.71 -2.94
N TYR A 284 19.53 -13.15 -1.88
CA TYR A 284 20.99 -13.09 -1.70
C TYR A 284 21.63 -14.48 -1.69
N GLU A 285 21.01 -15.45 -1.00
CA GLU A 285 21.52 -16.82 -0.90
C GLU A 285 21.34 -17.62 -2.21
N THR A 286 20.30 -17.32 -3.00
CA THR A 286 19.93 -18.10 -4.19
C THR A 286 20.52 -17.57 -5.50
N HIS A 287 20.74 -16.26 -5.63
CA HIS A 287 21.12 -15.61 -6.88
C HIS A 287 22.58 -15.11 -6.90
N SER A 288 23.48 -15.71 -6.13
CA SER A 288 24.89 -15.29 -6.16
C SER A 288 25.56 -15.73 -7.48
N VAL A 289 25.66 -14.79 -8.43
CA VAL A 289 26.51 -14.91 -9.63
C VAL A 289 27.94 -15.30 -9.23
N ASP A 290 28.35 -14.92 -8.03
CA ASP A 290 29.63 -15.31 -7.43
C ASP A 290 29.75 -16.84 -7.26
N SER A 291 28.70 -17.59 -6.92
CA SER A 291 28.77 -19.06 -6.79
C SER A 291 29.11 -19.75 -8.11
N LEU A 292 28.53 -19.30 -9.22
CA LEU A 292 28.86 -19.81 -10.56
C LEU A 292 30.29 -19.42 -10.96
N LYS A 293 30.70 -18.18 -10.67
CA LYS A 293 32.05 -17.69 -10.93
C LYS A 293 33.10 -18.50 -10.13
N ASP A 294 32.84 -18.74 -8.86
CA ASP A 294 33.69 -19.50 -7.95
C ASP A 294 33.85 -20.94 -8.42
N ALA A 295 32.74 -21.60 -8.77
CA ALA A 295 32.76 -22.96 -9.30
C ALA A 295 33.62 -23.06 -10.58
N VAL A 296 33.50 -22.09 -11.49
CA VAL A 296 34.29 -22.04 -12.73
C VAL A 296 35.76 -21.72 -12.42
N TYR A 297 36.04 -20.80 -11.50
CA TYR A 297 37.40 -20.41 -11.14
C TYR A 297 38.16 -21.55 -10.44
N LEU A 298 37.55 -22.19 -9.43
CA LEU A 298 38.11 -23.35 -8.75
C LEU A 298 38.35 -24.52 -9.72
N ALA A 299 37.42 -24.77 -10.64
CA ALA A 299 37.61 -25.78 -11.69
C ALA A 299 38.79 -25.45 -12.63
N ASN A 300 39.08 -24.17 -12.85
CA ASN A 300 40.21 -23.70 -13.65
C ASN A 300 41.54 -23.88 -12.96
N ILE A 301 41.63 -23.58 -11.66
CA ILE A 301 42.84 -23.85 -10.86
C ILE A 301 43.23 -25.32 -10.99
N ARG A 302 42.28 -26.23 -10.78
CA ARG A 302 42.51 -27.68 -10.92
C ARG A 302 42.95 -28.08 -12.32
N THR A 303 42.39 -27.44 -13.35
CA THR A 303 42.73 -27.74 -14.75
C THR A 303 44.12 -27.23 -15.11
N LYS A 304 44.51 -26.04 -14.62
CA LYS A 304 45.83 -25.42 -14.80
C LYS A 304 46.95 -26.29 -14.22
N TYR A 305 46.76 -26.83 -13.02
CA TYR A 305 47.76 -27.67 -12.36
C TYR A 305 47.75 -29.16 -12.77
N LYS A 306 46.69 -29.63 -13.45
CA LYS A 306 46.67 -30.95 -14.13
C LYS A 306 47.45 -30.97 -15.45
N SER A 307 48.04 -29.84 -15.85
CA SER A 307 48.82 -29.71 -17.08
C SER A 307 50.01 -30.67 -17.12
N LEU A 308 50.18 -31.37 -18.25
CA LEU A 308 51.37 -32.19 -18.56
C LEU A 308 52.57 -31.31 -18.94
N GLU A 309 52.75 -30.20 -18.25
CA GLU A 309 53.70 -29.18 -18.62
C GLU A 309 55.14 -29.70 -18.49
N GLY A 310 55.86 -29.62 -19.61
CA GLY A 310 57.22 -30.14 -19.76
C GLY A 310 57.31 -31.60 -20.22
N TRP A 311 56.21 -32.35 -20.22
CA TRP A 311 56.19 -33.69 -20.83
C TRP A 311 56.09 -33.54 -22.35
N SER A 312 57.03 -34.11 -23.10
CA SER A 312 56.99 -34.10 -24.57
C SER A 312 57.12 -35.53 -25.07
N VAL A 313 56.16 -35.99 -25.88
CA VAL A 313 56.26 -37.25 -26.63
C VAL A 313 56.09 -36.90 -28.10
N ARG A 314 57.15 -37.17 -28.86
CA ARG A 314 57.31 -36.75 -30.25
C ARG A 314 57.73 -37.94 -31.12
N PRO A 315 56.78 -38.73 -31.64
CA PRO A 315 57.05 -39.57 -32.79
C PRO A 315 57.52 -38.71 -33.98
N PHE A 316 58.53 -39.20 -34.70
CA PHE A 316 59.06 -38.52 -35.87
C PHE A 316 59.34 -39.51 -36.99
N ILE A 317 59.23 -39.01 -38.23
CA ILE A 317 59.69 -39.65 -39.44
C ILE A 317 60.59 -38.66 -40.17
N ARG A 318 61.86 -39.02 -40.38
CA ARG A 318 62.89 -38.13 -40.93
C ARG A 318 63.66 -38.82 -42.05
N TYR A 319 64.05 -38.02 -43.02
CA TYR A 319 64.99 -38.42 -44.05
C TYR A 319 66.31 -37.69 -43.81
N ASN A 320 67.36 -38.45 -43.51
CA ASN A 320 68.66 -37.92 -43.10
C ASN A 320 69.64 -37.93 -44.27
N PHE A 321 70.45 -36.89 -44.36
CA PHE A 321 71.60 -36.76 -45.24
C PHE A 321 72.84 -36.53 -44.37
N GLN A 322 73.74 -37.49 -44.33
CA GLN A 322 74.96 -37.39 -43.52
C GLN A 322 76.17 -37.61 -44.42
N GLN A 323 77.16 -36.71 -44.33
CA GLN A 323 78.44 -36.89 -44.97
C GLN A 323 79.48 -37.32 -43.94
N GLY A 324 80.10 -38.48 -44.17
CA GLY A 324 81.20 -38.99 -43.34
C GLY A 324 82.47 -38.16 -43.47
N VAL A 325 83.48 -38.49 -42.66
CA VAL A 325 84.81 -37.84 -42.73
C VAL A 325 85.53 -38.17 -44.06
N ASP A 326 85.23 -39.32 -44.66
CA ASP A 326 85.75 -39.77 -45.97
C ASP A 326 84.95 -39.23 -47.18
N ASP A 327 84.22 -38.13 -47.00
CA ASP A 327 83.36 -37.48 -48.02
C ASP A 327 82.19 -38.34 -48.57
N SER A 328 81.98 -39.56 -48.04
CA SER A 328 80.87 -40.45 -48.44
C SER A 328 79.52 -39.96 -47.93
N TRP A 329 78.50 -40.01 -48.80
CA TRP A 329 77.14 -39.57 -48.48
C TRP A 329 76.25 -40.75 -48.09
N ARG A 330 75.67 -40.70 -46.89
CA ARG A 330 74.66 -41.65 -46.42
C ARG A 330 73.29 -40.98 -46.39
N LYS A 331 72.33 -41.60 -47.07
CA LYS A 331 70.92 -41.19 -47.09
C LYS A 331 70.06 -42.30 -46.52
N TYR A 332 69.25 -42.02 -45.51
CA TYR A 332 68.40 -43.03 -44.90
C TYR A 332 67.17 -42.44 -44.23
N GLY A 333 66.08 -43.20 -44.28
CA GLY A 333 64.89 -42.93 -43.48
C GLY A 333 65.10 -43.37 -42.04
N SER A 334 64.62 -42.58 -41.10
CA SER A 334 64.56 -42.93 -39.68
C SER A 334 63.19 -42.62 -39.13
N ALA A 335 62.60 -43.56 -38.40
CA ALA A 335 61.45 -43.33 -37.56
C ALA A 335 61.83 -43.58 -36.10
N GLY A 336 61.29 -42.80 -35.18
CA GLY A 336 61.58 -42.95 -33.77
C GLY A 336 60.63 -42.15 -32.90
N VAL A 337 60.77 -42.31 -31.58
CA VAL A 337 60.00 -41.57 -30.58
C VAL A 337 60.97 -40.86 -29.65
N SER A 338 60.79 -39.56 -29.48
CA SER A 338 61.51 -38.77 -28.48
C SER A 338 60.58 -38.47 -27.30
N ALA A 339 60.99 -38.86 -26.10
CA ALA A 339 60.31 -38.55 -24.85
C ALA A 339 61.18 -37.62 -23.99
N ALA A 340 60.58 -36.56 -23.45
CA ALA A 340 61.20 -35.67 -22.47
C ALA A 340 60.26 -35.55 -21.28
N ILE A 341 60.72 -35.92 -20.08
CA ILE A 341 59.95 -35.87 -18.85
C ILE A 341 60.75 -35.03 -17.84
N PRO A 342 60.17 -33.95 -17.28
CA PRO A 342 60.86 -33.10 -16.32
C PRO A 342 60.89 -33.80 -14.95
N LEU A 343 62.08 -33.98 -14.39
CA LEU A 343 62.25 -34.42 -13.01
C LEU A 343 62.15 -33.18 -12.10
N ARG A 344 61.03 -33.03 -11.38
CA ARG A 344 60.80 -31.90 -10.47
C ARG A 344 61.08 -32.31 -9.03
N PHE A 345 62.00 -31.61 -8.38
CA PHE A 345 62.29 -31.75 -6.94
C PHE A 345 61.69 -30.54 -6.21
N GLY A 346 60.49 -30.70 -5.64
CA GLY A 346 59.70 -29.62 -5.03
C GLY A 346 58.28 -30.06 -4.66
N PRO A 347 57.43 -29.18 -4.11
CA PRO A 347 56.05 -29.51 -3.79
C PRO A 347 55.26 -29.94 -5.04
N SER A 348 54.33 -30.88 -4.87
CA SER A 348 53.50 -31.37 -5.97
C SER A 348 52.61 -30.26 -6.55
N SER A 349 52.24 -30.41 -7.82
CA SER A 349 51.25 -29.54 -8.48
C SER A 349 49.95 -29.46 -7.71
N ASP A 350 49.55 -30.56 -7.05
CA ASP A 350 48.32 -30.63 -6.26
C ASP A 350 48.40 -29.74 -5.02
N ARG A 351 49.55 -29.70 -4.32
CA ARG A 351 49.73 -28.78 -3.18
C ARG A 351 49.72 -27.31 -3.59
N LEU A 352 50.22 -27.00 -4.79
CA LEU A 352 50.13 -25.64 -5.35
C LEU A 352 48.69 -25.27 -5.71
N ALA A 353 47.93 -26.21 -6.26
CA ALA A 353 46.51 -26.04 -6.54
C ALA A 353 45.72 -25.81 -5.24
N GLU A 354 45.93 -26.65 -4.21
CA GLU A 354 45.30 -26.50 -2.90
C GLU A 354 45.63 -25.15 -2.24
N ALA A 355 46.88 -24.68 -2.35
CA ALA A 355 47.28 -23.38 -1.85
C ALA A 355 46.59 -22.22 -2.60
N GLU A 356 46.49 -22.29 -3.94
CA GLU A 356 45.79 -21.28 -4.74
C GLU A 356 44.27 -21.30 -4.47
N GLU A 357 43.66 -22.49 -4.29
CA GLU A 357 42.26 -22.66 -3.87
C GLU A 357 42.03 -22.00 -2.50
N MET A 358 42.85 -22.30 -1.49
CA MET A 358 42.72 -21.70 -0.16
C MET A 358 42.86 -20.17 -0.17
N ILE A 359 43.79 -19.62 -0.95
CA ILE A 359 43.94 -18.16 -1.10
C ILE A 359 42.70 -17.55 -1.74
N TYR A 360 42.11 -18.21 -2.75
CA TYR A 360 40.91 -17.74 -3.41
C TYR A 360 39.70 -17.77 -2.47
N GLU A 361 39.45 -18.91 -1.81
CA GLU A 361 38.34 -19.08 -0.87
C GLU A 361 38.43 -18.08 0.29
N ALA A 362 39.63 -17.83 0.82
CA ALA A 362 39.82 -16.83 1.88
C ALA A 362 39.43 -15.41 1.40
N LYS A 363 39.88 -15.00 0.21
CA LYS A 363 39.55 -13.70 -0.37
C LYS A 363 38.05 -13.56 -0.67
N GLU A 364 37.43 -14.60 -1.21
CA GLU A 364 36.02 -14.53 -1.57
C GLU A 364 35.12 -14.60 -0.33
N LYS A 365 35.50 -15.36 0.70
CA LYS A 365 34.80 -15.38 1.99
C LYS A 365 34.74 -13.99 2.63
N ASP A 366 35.85 -13.24 2.59
CA ASP A 366 35.88 -11.87 3.09
C ASP A 366 34.95 -10.96 2.27
N ARG A 367 34.97 -11.09 0.94
CA ARG A 367 34.12 -10.33 0.03
C ARG A 367 32.63 -10.63 0.21
N ILE A 368 32.24 -11.90 0.33
CA ILE A 368 30.86 -12.33 0.61
C ILE A 368 30.40 -11.77 1.96
N SER A 369 31.28 -11.79 2.97
CA SER A 369 30.97 -11.24 4.29
C SER A 369 30.76 -9.73 4.23
N GLN A 370 31.60 -9.00 3.50
CA GLN A 370 31.46 -7.56 3.27
C GLN A 370 30.15 -7.23 2.53
N ARG A 371 29.86 -7.91 1.42
CA ARG A 371 28.60 -7.70 0.66
C ARG A 371 27.36 -7.95 1.51
N LYS A 372 27.41 -8.97 2.37
CA LYS A 372 26.32 -9.26 3.31
C LYS A 372 26.15 -8.13 4.34
N LEU A 373 27.26 -7.57 4.85
CA LEU A 373 27.21 -6.41 5.74
C LEU A 373 26.67 -5.17 5.02
N ASP A 374 27.09 -4.91 3.78
CA ASP A 374 26.58 -3.81 2.97
C ASP A 374 25.07 -3.92 2.77
N LEU A 375 24.57 -5.12 2.46
CA LEU A 375 23.14 -5.40 2.35
C LEU A 375 22.37 -5.03 3.63
N PHE A 376 22.90 -5.44 4.80
CA PHE A 376 22.30 -5.08 6.08
C PHE A 376 22.35 -3.57 6.35
N ASN A 377 23.45 -2.90 6.00
CA ASN A 377 23.58 -1.46 6.16
C ASN A 377 22.57 -0.71 5.30
N TYR A 378 22.43 -1.08 4.01
CA TYR A 378 21.44 -0.45 3.12
C TYR A 378 20.00 -0.70 3.57
N PHE A 379 19.70 -1.91 4.06
CA PHE A 379 18.40 -2.19 4.66
C PHE A 379 18.16 -1.34 5.92
N TYR A 380 19.17 -1.21 6.79
CA TYR A 380 19.08 -0.41 8.00
C TYR A 380 18.84 1.08 7.68
N ASP A 381 19.59 1.63 6.72
CA ASP A 381 19.41 3.01 6.23
C ASP A 381 18.00 3.22 5.67
N HIS A 382 17.49 2.25 4.90
CA HIS A 382 16.12 2.27 4.38
C HIS A 382 15.08 2.29 5.51
N GLN A 383 15.24 1.47 6.55
CA GLN A 383 14.34 1.47 7.71
C GLN A 383 14.40 2.78 8.48
N TYR A 384 15.59 3.37 8.65
CA TYR A 384 15.72 4.69 9.27
C TYR A 384 14.96 5.77 8.51
N LYS A 385 15.11 5.81 7.18
CA LYS A 385 14.38 6.73 6.30
C LYS A 385 12.88 6.49 6.30
N LYS A 386 12.43 5.24 6.41
CA LYS A 386 11.01 4.89 6.60
C LYS A 386 10.44 5.50 7.89
N TYR A 387 11.18 5.48 9.00
CA TYR A 387 10.72 6.14 10.22
C TYR A 387 10.61 7.66 10.05
N GLN A 388 11.59 8.29 9.40
CA GLN A 388 11.53 9.72 9.07
C GLN A 388 10.35 10.03 8.14
N LEU A 389 10.12 9.19 7.13
CA LEU A 389 8.98 9.29 6.22
C LEU A 389 7.66 9.31 7.00
N LEU A 390 7.47 8.36 7.92
CA LEU A 390 6.28 8.30 8.76
C LEU A 390 6.12 9.58 9.59
N GLU A 391 7.19 10.09 10.20
CA GLU A 391 7.15 11.35 10.96
C GLU A 391 6.67 12.53 10.10
N PHE A 392 7.25 12.71 8.92
CA PHE A 392 6.84 13.77 7.99
C PHE A 392 5.44 13.55 7.43
N TYR A 393 5.02 12.29 7.27
CA TYR A 393 3.67 11.95 6.84
C TYR A 393 2.63 12.36 7.90
N PHE A 394 2.91 12.09 9.17
CA PHE A 394 2.08 12.58 10.28
C PHE A 394 2.07 14.10 10.37
N LYS A 395 3.22 14.78 10.17
CA LYS A 395 3.27 16.25 10.09
C LYS A 395 2.38 16.78 8.97
N ARG A 396 2.39 16.14 7.78
CA ARG A 396 1.51 16.49 6.67
C ARG A 396 0.05 16.37 7.07
N ALA A 397 -0.35 15.25 7.67
CA ALA A 397 -1.73 15.03 8.10
C ALA A 397 -2.19 16.05 9.16
N GLN A 398 -1.31 16.44 10.09
CA GLN A 398 -1.59 17.51 11.05
C GLN A 398 -1.83 18.86 10.39
N ILE A 399 -1.02 19.20 9.37
CA ILE A 399 -1.19 20.44 8.60
C ILE A 399 -2.50 20.39 7.80
N GLU A 400 -2.80 19.26 7.15
CA GLU A 400 -4.07 19.07 6.43
C GLU A 400 -5.29 19.26 7.33
N GLU A 401 -5.23 18.80 8.57
CA GLU A 401 -6.30 19.04 9.53
C GLU A 401 -6.44 20.52 9.91
N ARG A 402 -5.34 21.28 9.98
CA ARG A 402 -5.41 22.74 10.17
C ARG A 402 -6.02 23.45 8.97
N ILE A 403 -5.61 23.09 7.75
CA ILE A 403 -6.19 23.62 6.50
C ILE A 403 -7.69 23.32 6.45
N ARG A 404 -8.10 22.07 6.73
CA ARG A 404 -9.51 21.66 6.77
C ARG A 404 -10.32 22.51 7.75
N LYS A 405 -9.79 22.77 8.96
CA LYS A 405 -10.42 23.66 9.94
C LYS A 405 -10.59 25.08 9.40
N GLN A 406 -9.55 25.65 8.77
CA GLN A 406 -9.65 26.99 8.16
C GLN A 406 -10.69 27.04 7.04
N GLN A 407 -10.79 26.00 6.20
CA GLN A 407 -11.84 25.91 5.18
C GLN A 407 -13.24 25.83 5.79
N ALA A 408 -13.41 25.03 6.84
CA ALA A 408 -14.68 24.97 7.57
C ALA A 408 -15.04 26.36 8.12
N PHE A 409 -14.07 27.07 8.71
CA PHE A 409 -14.28 28.43 9.19
C PHE A 409 -14.65 29.41 8.07
N LEU A 410 -14.03 29.31 6.90
CA LEU A 410 -14.36 30.12 5.73
C LEU A 410 -15.79 29.85 5.24
N ARG A 411 -16.14 28.57 5.03
CA ARG A 411 -17.48 28.13 4.57
C ARG A 411 -18.58 28.56 5.55
N LEU A 412 -18.32 28.44 6.85
CA LEU A 412 -19.25 28.82 7.92
C LEU A 412 -19.20 30.32 8.26
N LYS A 413 -18.40 31.13 7.55
CA LYS A 413 -18.20 32.57 7.80
C LYS A 413 -17.81 32.89 9.25
N SER A 414 -17.10 31.98 9.90
CA SER A 414 -16.67 32.07 11.29
C SER A 414 -15.67 33.21 11.50
N PRO A 415 -15.74 33.95 12.62
CA PRO A 415 -14.73 34.94 12.97
C PRO A 415 -13.35 34.31 13.27
N ALA A 416 -13.28 32.99 13.47
CA ALA A 416 -12.03 32.28 13.68
C ALA A 416 -11.21 32.02 12.39
N PHE A 417 -11.78 32.34 11.23
CA PHE A 417 -11.07 32.19 9.95
C PHE A 417 -9.94 33.23 9.84
N SER A 418 -8.72 32.77 9.59
CA SER A 418 -7.57 33.62 9.29
C SER A 418 -6.98 33.26 7.92
N PRO A 419 -7.08 34.13 6.91
CA PRO A 419 -6.54 33.82 5.59
C PRO A 419 -5.00 33.77 5.58
N VAL A 420 -4.31 34.50 6.47
CA VAL A 420 -2.85 34.39 6.61
C VAL A 420 -2.46 33.07 7.27
N GLN A 421 -3.21 32.61 8.28
CA GLN A 421 -2.94 31.28 8.85
C GLN A 421 -3.11 30.18 7.79
N LEU A 422 -4.17 30.27 6.97
CA LEU A 422 -4.38 29.32 5.88
C LEU A 422 -3.21 29.32 4.89
N LEU A 423 -2.73 30.48 4.47
CA LEU A 423 -1.58 30.59 3.55
C LEU A 423 -0.29 30.03 4.18
N THR A 424 -0.05 30.28 5.47
CA THR A 424 1.08 29.72 6.22
C THR A 424 0.97 28.20 6.35
N ASP A 425 -0.23 27.66 6.63
CA ASP A 425 -0.45 26.21 6.68
C ASP A 425 -0.20 25.56 5.29
N ILE A 426 -0.58 26.23 4.19
CA ILE A 426 -0.27 25.77 2.82
C ILE A 426 1.25 25.79 2.57
N ASP A 427 1.98 26.83 2.99
CA ASP A 427 3.46 26.87 2.86
C ASP A 427 4.13 25.73 3.63
N GLN A 428 3.71 25.52 4.88
CA GLN A 428 4.20 24.42 5.72
C GLN A 428 3.93 23.07 5.06
N LYS A 429 2.75 22.89 4.45
CA LYS A 429 2.42 21.66 3.73
C LYS A 429 3.36 21.44 2.54
N LEU A 430 3.56 22.45 1.70
CA LEU A 430 4.46 22.36 0.54
C LEU A 430 5.91 22.07 0.97
N ALA A 431 6.35 22.63 2.10
CA ALA A 431 7.65 22.33 2.68
C ALA A 431 7.76 20.84 3.09
N VAL A 432 6.76 20.32 3.80
CA VAL A 432 6.70 18.91 4.21
C VAL A 432 6.60 17.97 3.01
N GLU A 433 5.80 18.30 2.00
CA GLU A 433 5.67 17.52 0.77
C GLU A 433 7.00 17.47 0.00
N THR A 434 7.74 18.58 -0.06
CA THR A 434 9.08 18.60 -0.67
C THR A 434 10.05 17.67 0.05
N GLU A 435 9.96 17.58 1.37
CA GLU A 435 10.78 16.67 2.19
C GLU A 435 10.34 15.20 2.02
N LEU A 436 9.03 14.92 1.95
CA LEU A 436 8.52 13.59 1.65
C LEU A 436 9.04 13.07 0.32
N VAL A 437 9.12 13.92 -0.71
CA VAL A 437 9.73 13.55 -2.00
C VAL A 437 11.24 13.30 -1.85
N ASP A 438 11.96 14.02 -0.99
CA ASP A 438 13.37 13.73 -0.72
C ASP A 438 13.57 12.37 -0.05
N LEU A 439 12.78 12.09 0.98
CA LEU A 439 12.82 10.81 1.70
C LEU A 439 12.48 9.65 0.77
N LYS A 440 11.45 9.83 -0.07
CA LYS A 440 11.09 8.86 -1.12
C LYS A 440 12.27 8.60 -2.07
N LYS A 441 12.90 9.65 -2.60
CA LYS A 441 14.12 9.55 -3.41
C LYS A 441 15.20 8.76 -2.67
N GLN A 442 15.49 9.12 -1.43
CA GLN A 442 16.52 8.46 -0.64
C GLN A 442 16.24 6.97 -0.37
N MET A 443 14.97 6.58 -0.18
CA MET A 443 14.55 5.19 -0.05
C MET A 443 14.72 4.43 -1.36
N TYR A 444 14.32 5.02 -2.49
CA TYR A 444 14.52 4.43 -3.82
C TYR A 444 16.00 4.21 -4.14
N LEU A 445 16.86 5.16 -3.76
CA LEU A 445 18.32 5.01 -3.91
C LEU A 445 18.87 3.87 -3.05
N ASP A 446 18.34 3.63 -1.84
CA ASP A 446 18.74 2.48 -1.04
C ASP A 446 18.23 1.16 -1.62
N ILE A 447 17.02 1.14 -2.15
CA ILE A 447 16.49 -0.02 -2.90
C ILE A 447 17.40 -0.33 -4.09
N LEU A 448 17.90 0.68 -4.81
CA LEU A 448 18.84 0.48 -5.93
C LEU A 448 20.17 -0.11 -5.45
N LYS A 449 20.68 0.33 -4.28
CA LYS A 449 21.88 -0.25 -3.67
C LYS A 449 21.66 -1.71 -3.23
N ILE A 450 20.50 -2.02 -2.66
CA ILE A 450 20.12 -3.40 -2.32
C ILE A 450 20.08 -4.25 -3.60
N GLN A 451 19.39 -3.77 -4.64
CA GLN A 451 19.28 -4.44 -5.93
C GLN A 451 20.65 -4.73 -6.56
N SER A 452 21.60 -3.79 -6.48
CA SER A 452 22.94 -3.98 -7.03
C SER A 452 23.72 -5.07 -6.29
N VAL A 453 23.52 -5.20 -4.96
CA VAL A 453 24.07 -6.32 -4.18
C VAL A 453 23.37 -7.64 -4.52
N LEU A 454 22.08 -7.60 -4.88
CA LEU A 454 21.28 -8.75 -5.30
C LEU A 454 21.41 -9.11 -6.80
N ASN A 455 22.36 -8.50 -7.52
CA ASN A 455 22.63 -8.76 -8.95
C ASN A 455 21.45 -8.44 -9.89
N ASP A 456 20.84 -7.25 -9.75
CA ASP A 456 19.82 -6.72 -10.67
C ASP A 456 18.53 -7.56 -10.78
N VAL A 457 18.13 -8.25 -9.70
CA VAL A 457 16.79 -8.87 -9.61
C VAL A 457 15.69 -7.80 -9.69
N PRO A 458 14.48 -8.12 -10.19
CA PRO A 458 13.36 -7.18 -10.17
C PRO A 458 13.10 -6.62 -8.77
N VAL A 459 12.82 -5.32 -8.65
CA VAL A 459 12.64 -4.67 -7.35
C VAL A 459 11.37 -5.18 -6.65
N THR A 460 10.33 -5.48 -7.42
CA THR A 460 9.08 -6.08 -6.93
C THR A 460 9.27 -7.45 -6.27
N SER A 461 10.40 -8.14 -6.50
CA SER A 461 10.63 -9.46 -5.87
C SER A 461 10.98 -9.37 -4.39
N PHE A 462 11.41 -8.20 -3.91
CA PHE A 462 11.79 -7.98 -2.50
C PHE A 462 11.21 -6.69 -1.89
N THR A 463 10.31 -6.01 -2.59
CA THR A 463 9.63 -4.81 -2.08
C THR A 463 8.12 -4.92 -2.16
N GLN A 464 7.42 -4.08 -1.40
CA GLN A 464 5.97 -3.97 -1.40
C GLN A 464 5.53 -2.50 -1.22
N PRO A 465 4.42 -2.05 -1.85
CA PRO A 465 3.86 -0.73 -1.60
C PRO A 465 3.44 -0.54 -0.13
N MET A 466 3.63 0.68 0.38
CA MET A 466 3.18 1.09 1.72
C MET A 466 1.78 1.73 1.66
N GLU A 467 0.86 1.23 2.48
CA GLU A 467 -0.49 1.79 2.65
C GLU A 467 -0.47 3.00 3.60
N MET A 468 0.04 4.14 3.13
CA MET A 468 0.29 5.30 3.99
C MET A 468 -0.99 5.90 4.62
N ASN A 469 -2.13 5.82 3.92
CA ASN A 469 -3.39 6.37 4.40
C ASN A 469 -3.89 5.68 5.66
N GLU A 470 -3.61 4.39 5.86
CA GLU A 470 -4.02 3.64 7.06
C GLU A 470 -3.43 4.23 8.35
N TYR A 471 -2.23 4.84 8.29
CA TYR A 471 -1.57 5.40 9.47
C TYR A 471 -2.22 6.68 10.01
N VAL A 472 -2.97 7.40 9.18
CA VAL A 472 -3.51 8.74 9.51
C VAL A 472 -5.02 8.78 9.58
N LYS A 473 -5.71 7.64 9.41
CA LYS A 473 -7.16 7.55 9.56
C LYS A 473 -7.58 7.95 10.96
N ARG A 474 -8.65 8.74 11.05
CA ARG A 474 -9.31 9.09 12.33
C ARG A 474 -10.20 7.96 12.81
N PHE A 475 -10.77 7.21 11.86
CA PHE A 475 -11.77 6.19 12.14
C PHE A 475 -11.44 4.87 11.44
N SER A 476 -11.65 3.75 12.15
CA SER A 476 -11.40 2.41 11.60
C SER A 476 -12.41 2.07 10.50
N GLY A 477 -11.94 1.43 9.42
CA GLY A 477 -12.80 1.01 8.30
C GLY A 477 -13.30 2.16 7.41
N LYS A 478 -13.82 1.80 6.23
CA LYS A 478 -14.45 2.76 5.29
C LYS A 478 -15.82 3.18 5.82
N ARG A 479 -16.10 4.48 5.83
CA ARG A 479 -17.30 5.05 6.48
C ARG A 479 -18.38 5.44 5.49
N SER A 480 -19.59 5.00 5.83
CA SER A 480 -20.84 5.39 5.18
C SER A 480 -21.79 6.04 6.20
N VAL A 481 -22.73 6.87 5.77
CA VAL A 481 -23.74 7.47 6.67
C VAL A 481 -25.10 7.56 6.01
N TYR A 482 -26.15 7.42 6.82
CA TYR A 482 -27.52 7.63 6.41
C TYR A 482 -27.92 9.09 6.67
N ILE A 483 -28.44 9.75 5.64
CA ILE A 483 -29.00 11.10 5.73
C ILE A 483 -30.48 11.03 5.38
N TRP A 484 -31.31 11.13 6.40
CA TRP A 484 -32.76 11.16 6.25
C TRP A 484 -33.26 12.51 5.76
N SER A 485 -34.41 12.51 5.08
CA SER A 485 -34.99 13.69 4.41
C SER A 485 -35.14 14.90 5.33
N ASN A 486 -35.61 14.71 6.57
CA ASN A 486 -35.75 15.80 7.52
C ASN A 486 -34.40 16.47 7.87
N THR A 487 -33.33 15.68 7.98
CA THR A 487 -31.97 16.18 8.24
C THR A 487 -31.44 16.91 7.01
N PHE A 488 -31.55 16.27 5.83
CA PHE A 488 -31.14 16.85 4.56
C PHE A 488 -31.85 18.16 4.26
N CYS A 489 -33.17 18.26 4.50
CA CYS A 489 -33.95 19.47 4.25
C CYS A 489 -33.50 20.64 5.14
N ARG A 490 -33.19 20.39 6.41
CA ARG A 490 -32.92 21.44 7.42
C ARG A 490 -31.48 21.94 7.42
N MET A 491 -30.50 21.07 7.23
CA MET A 491 -29.08 21.44 7.28
C MET A 491 -28.63 22.08 5.98
N ASP A 492 -27.80 23.13 6.02
CA ASP A 492 -27.24 23.70 4.79
C ASP A 492 -26.19 22.75 4.17
N ILE A 493 -26.00 22.87 2.85
CA ILE A 493 -25.09 22.00 2.08
C ILE A 493 -23.66 22.07 2.61
N HIS A 494 -23.18 23.25 3.00
CA HIS A 494 -21.80 23.42 3.44
C HIS A 494 -21.56 22.76 4.80
N THR A 495 -22.52 22.85 5.72
CA THR A 495 -22.47 22.10 7.00
C THR A 495 -22.52 20.61 6.76
N LEU A 496 -23.39 20.11 5.88
CA LEU A 496 -23.44 18.67 5.55
C LEU A 496 -22.09 18.16 5.04
N ILE A 497 -21.49 18.84 4.06
CA ILE A 497 -20.19 18.44 3.50
C ILE A 497 -19.09 18.50 4.57
N ALA A 498 -19.09 19.53 5.42
CA ALA A 498 -18.11 19.65 6.50
C ALA A 498 -18.24 18.52 7.54
N ASP A 499 -19.46 18.13 7.90
CA ASP A 499 -19.72 17.03 8.84
C ASP A 499 -19.31 15.67 8.25
N LEU A 500 -19.55 15.46 6.94
CA LEU A 500 -19.14 14.25 6.22
C LEU A 500 -17.61 14.12 6.17
N ASP A 501 -16.90 15.19 5.83
CA ASP A 501 -15.44 15.19 5.77
C ASP A 501 -14.81 15.04 7.17
N MET A 502 -15.38 15.69 8.20
CA MET A 502 -14.95 15.51 9.58
C MET A 502 -15.01 14.03 10.01
N ASN A 503 -16.05 13.32 9.57
CA ASN A 503 -16.30 11.91 9.87
C ASN A 503 -15.68 10.92 8.88
N GLU A 504 -14.79 11.36 7.98
CA GLU A 504 -14.15 10.54 6.94
C GLU A 504 -15.15 9.73 6.09
N THR A 505 -16.35 10.28 5.90
CA THR A 505 -17.42 9.60 5.14
C THR A 505 -17.15 9.74 3.65
N ARG A 506 -17.17 8.62 2.94
CA ARG A 506 -16.95 8.54 1.47
C ARG A 506 -18.14 7.94 0.72
N GLU A 507 -19.14 7.47 1.45
CA GLU A 507 -20.38 6.93 0.91
C GLU A 507 -21.57 7.47 1.70
N VAL A 508 -22.57 8.01 1.02
CA VAL A 508 -23.75 8.62 1.65
C VAL A 508 -25.00 7.92 1.15
N LEU A 509 -25.81 7.41 2.06
CA LEU A 509 -27.14 6.89 1.78
C LEU A 509 -28.15 8.02 2.02
N LEU A 510 -28.60 8.67 0.95
CA LEU A 510 -29.40 9.89 1.03
C LEU A 510 -30.86 9.59 0.71
N SER A 511 -31.75 9.91 1.64
CA SER A 511 -33.19 10.00 1.37
C SER A 511 -33.55 11.48 1.22
N PRO A 512 -33.72 12.02 -0.01
CA PRO A 512 -33.92 13.46 -0.19
C PRO A 512 -35.30 13.95 0.29
N GLY A 513 -36.32 13.08 0.20
CA GLY A 513 -37.71 13.38 0.54
C GLY A 513 -38.41 14.30 -0.47
N SER A 514 -39.71 14.08 -0.68
CA SER A 514 -40.51 14.81 -1.68
C SER A 514 -40.77 16.29 -1.34
N SER A 515 -40.51 16.72 -0.11
CA SER A 515 -40.73 18.09 0.39
C SER A 515 -39.50 19.00 0.34
N CYS A 516 -38.34 18.48 -0.07
CA CYS A 516 -37.12 19.28 -0.21
C CYS A 516 -37.17 20.13 -1.50
N ALA A 517 -36.62 21.34 -1.48
CA ALA A 517 -36.51 22.16 -2.68
C ALA A 517 -35.64 21.43 -3.73
N THR A 518 -36.20 21.13 -4.91
CA THR A 518 -35.57 20.32 -5.97
C THR A 518 -34.17 20.82 -6.36
N GLY A 519 -33.93 22.13 -6.29
CA GLY A 519 -32.61 22.73 -6.56
C GLY A 519 -31.52 22.38 -5.52
N LYS A 520 -31.89 21.99 -4.29
CA LYS A 520 -30.92 21.64 -3.24
C LYS A 520 -30.26 20.29 -3.51
N LEU A 521 -31.03 19.30 -3.96
CA LEU A 521 -30.50 17.97 -4.28
C LEU A 521 -29.47 18.05 -5.41
N ALA A 522 -29.83 18.67 -6.53
CA ALA A 522 -28.91 18.85 -7.65
C ALA A 522 -27.65 19.65 -7.25
N ALA A 523 -27.80 20.71 -6.44
CA ALA A 523 -26.65 21.46 -5.92
C ALA A 523 -25.76 20.62 -5.00
N PHE A 524 -26.35 19.78 -4.15
CA PHE A 524 -25.62 18.89 -3.24
C PHE A 524 -24.85 17.83 -4.02
N LEU A 525 -25.50 17.11 -4.95
CA LEU A 525 -24.89 16.08 -5.79
C LEU A 525 -23.73 16.64 -6.63
N ASN A 526 -23.87 17.85 -7.17
CA ASN A 526 -22.79 18.50 -7.90
C ASN A 526 -21.59 18.87 -7.01
N GLN A 527 -21.82 19.39 -5.80
CA GLN A 527 -20.74 19.78 -4.89
C GLN A 527 -20.03 18.57 -4.28
N ILE A 528 -20.77 17.54 -3.89
CA ILE A 528 -20.22 16.37 -3.20
C ILE A 528 -19.41 15.47 -4.14
N LYS A 529 -19.77 15.44 -5.43
CA LYS A 529 -19.00 14.75 -6.47
C LYS A 529 -17.58 15.31 -6.62
N ALA A 530 -17.40 16.62 -6.45
CA ALA A 530 -16.08 17.25 -6.47
C ALA A 530 -15.21 16.87 -5.26
N GLU A 531 -15.82 16.42 -4.17
CA GLU A 531 -15.14 15.94 -2.95
C GLU A 531 -14.89 14.41 -2.99
N GLY A 532 -15.25 13.74 -4.09
CA GLY A 532 -15.02 12.29 -4.28
C GLY A 532 -15.88 11.39 -3.39
N ILE A 533 -17.03 11.89 -2.91
CA ILE A 533 -17.96 11.13 -2.07
C ILE A 533 -19.09 10.57 -2.95
N GLU A 534 -19.31 9.26 -2.87
CA GLU A 534 -20.39 8.58 -3.58
C GLU A 534 -21.73 8.76 -2.85
N VAL A 535 -22.81 9.05 -3.58
CA VAL A 535 -24.15 9.19 -3.01
C VAL A 535 -25.08 8.16 -3.62
N TYR A 536 -25.80 7.44 -2.75
CA TYR A 536 -26.76 6.41 -3.10
C TYR A 536 -28.15 6.91 -2.75
N ASP A 537 -29.12 6.66 -3.65
CA ASP A 537 -30.53 6.93 -3.37
C ASP A 537 -31.04 5.90 -2.36
N LEU A 538 -31.42 6.37 -1.16
CA LEU A 538 -31.91 5.55 -0.07
C LEU A 538 -33.44 5.40 -0.17
N ILE A 539 -33.88 4.19 -0.50
CA ILE A 539 -35.28 3.85 -0.73
C ILE A 539 -35.80 2.96 0.41
N GLY A 540 -36.48 3.58 1.37
CA GLY A 540 -37.11 2.92 2.51
C GLY A 540 -38.61 2.68 2.32
N ASN A 541 -39.01 1.79 1.40
CA ASN A 541 -40.42 1.48 1.15
C ASN A 541 -40.71 -0.03 1.15
N ASN A 542 -41.30 -0.51 2.25
CA ASN A 542 -41.61 -1.93 2.43
C ASN A 542 -42.68 -2.48 1.46
N GLN A 543 -43.43 -1.61 0.77
CA GLN A 543 -44.41 -2.05 -0.23
C GLN A 543 -43.78 -2.46 -1.57
N LEU A 544 -42.51 -2.11 -1.81
CA LEU A 544 -41.79 -2.44 -3.05
C LEU A 544 -41.77 -3.95 -3.36
N ILE A 545 -41.86 -4.81 -2.34
CA ILE A 545 -41.90 -6.28 -2.53
C ILE A 545 -43.17 -6.76 -3.25
N PHE A 546 -44.19 -5.90 -3.37
CA PHE A 546 -45.45 -6.20 -4.06
C PHE A 546 -45.55 -5.54 -5.44
N ASP A 547 -44.59 -4.68 -5.79
CA ASP A 547 -44.62 -3.92 -7.03
C ASP A 547 -44.21 -4.80 -8.23
N SER A 548 -44.76 -4.44 -9.39
CA SER A 548 -44.36 -5.02 -10.68
C SER A 548 -42.95 -4.56 -11.07
N THR A 549 -42.34 -5.26 -12.04
CA THR A 549 -40.97 -4.92 -12.49
C THR A 549 -40.94 -3.53 -13.13
N GLU A 550 -42.00 -3.15 -13.82
CA GLU A 550 -42.17 -1.83 -14.41
C GLU A 550 -42.21 -0.73 -13.35
N GLN A 551 -42.94 -0.95 -12.25
CA GLN A 551 -43.02 0.00 -11.13
C GLN A 551 -41.68 0.13 -10.39
N ILE A 552 -40.99 -0.98 -10.16
CA ILE A 552 -39.65 -0.99 -9.58
C ILE A 552 -38.69 -0.19 -10.48
N ASN A 553 -38.62 -0.53 -11.77
CA ASN A 553 -37.74 0.17 -12.72
C ASN A 553 -38.06 1.65 -12.82
N GLN A 554 -39.35 2.04 -12.80
CA GLN A 554 -39.74 3.45 -12.79
C GLN A 554 -39.19 4.18 -11.56
N ARG A 555 -39.28 3.59 -10.37
CA ARG A 555 -38.72 4.19 -9.15
C ARG A 555 -37.19 4.26 -9.21
N LEU A 556 -36.53 3.22 -9.72
CA LEU A 556 -35.07 3.20 -9.83
C LEU A 556 -34.55 4.19 -10.89
N GLN A 557 -35.33 4.45 -11.94
CA GLN A 557 -34.99 5.43 -12.97
C GLN A 557 -34.85 6.85 -12.40
N GLU A 558 -35.62 7.20 -11.37
CA GLU A 558 -35.48 8.50 -10.69
C GLU A 558 -34.05 8.73 -10.16
N ALA A 559 -33.40 7.68 -9.65
CA ALA A 559 -32.02 7.77 -9.16
C ALA A 559 -31.01 8.03 -10.30
N VAL A 560 -31.25 7.46 -11.48
CA VAL A 560 -30.45 7.71 -12.69
C VAL A 560 -30.63 9.16 -13.14
N ASP A 561 -31.89 9.61 -13.23
CA ASP A 561 -32.25 10.93 -13.72
C ASP A 561 -31.74 12.06 -12.81
N GLU A 562 -31.70 11.82 -11.49
CA GLU A 562 -31.17 12.75 -10.49
C GLU A 562 -29.63 12.71 -10.37
N GLY A 563 -28.98 11.69 -10.94
CA GLY A 563 -27.53 11.58 -11.04
C GLY A 563 -26.84 10.97 -9.80
N PHE A 564 -27.50 10.04 -9.11
CA PHE A 564 -26.89 9.26 -8.03
C PHE A 564 -25.81 8.29 -8.56
N ASN A 565 -24.91 7.86 -7.65
CA ASN A 565 -23.86 6.87 -7.95
C ASN A 565 -24.32 5.43 -7.73
N GLY A 566 -25.41 5.24 -6.97
CA GLY A 566 -25.92 3.93 -6.62
C GLY A 566 -27.32 3.99 -6.03
N ILE A 567 -27.86 2.81 -5.77
CA ILE A 567 -29.17 2.59 -5.16
C ILE A 567 -28.97 1.80 -3.87
N HIS A 568 -29.65 2.22 -2.81
CA HIS A 568 -29.71 1.51 -1.55
C HIS A 568 -31.16 1.20 -1.17
N LEU A 569 -31.50 -0.09 -1.06
CA LEU A 569 -32.82 -0.51 -0.61
C LEU A 569 -32.81 -0.83 0.88
N ASP A 570 -33.62 -0.09 1.64
CA ASP A 570 -33.90 -0.35 3.05
C ASP A 570 -35.32 -0.89 3.19
N VAL A 571 -35.49 -2.15 2.78
CA VAL A 571 -36.79 -2.83 2.72
C VAL A 571 -36.86 -3.83 3.87
N GLU A 572 -37.70 -3.52 4.85
CA GLU A 572 -37.89 -4.29 6.08
C GLU A 572 -39.22 -5.07 6.05
N PRO A 573 -39.32 -6.21 5.35
CA PRO A 573 -40.56 -6.99 5.30
C PRO A 573 -41.01 -7.46 6.69
N GLN A 574 -40.08 -7.57 7.65
CA GLN A 574 -40.39 -7.88 9.05
C GLN A 574 -41.26 -6.84 9.75
N ALA A 575 -41.34 -5.60 9.23
CA ALA A 575 -42.22 -4.57 9.76
C ALA A 575 -43.66 -4.67 9.24
N LEU A 576 -43.96 -5.59 8.31
CA LEU A 576 -45.30 -5.79 7.76
C LEU A 576 -46.19 -6.59 8.73
N PRO A 577 -47.51 -6.29 8.83
CA PRO A 577 -48.40 -6.91 9.82
C PRO A 577 -48.53 -8.44 9.78
N GLN A 578 -48.17 -9.08 8.66
CA GLN A 578 -48.33 -10.53 8.44
C GLN A 578 -46.99 -11.28 8.33
N TRP A 579 -45.88 -10.66 8.76
CA TRP A 579 -44.54 -11.26 8.69
C TRP A 579 -44.47 -12.66 9.30
N ASP A 580 -44.99 -12.85 10.50
CA ASP A 580 -44.86 -14.13 11.21
C ASP A 580 -45.57 -15.29 10.47
N SER A 581 -46.67 -15.00 9.78
CA SER A 581 -47.43 -16.01 9.03
C SER A 581 -46.95 -16.21 7.59
N LEU A 582 -46.30 -15.20 6.98
CA LEU A 582 -45.91 -15.19 5.56
C LEU A 582 -44.40 -14.99 5.35
N LYS A 583 -43.59 -15.29 6.37
CA LYS A 583 -42.13 -15.06 6.38
C LYS A 583 -41.43 -15.56 5.12
N GLU A 584 -41.66 -16.82 4.75
CA GLU A 584 -41.03 -17.44 3.58
C GLU A 584 -41.44 -16.76 2.26
N GLU A 585 -42.72 -16.39 2.13
CA GLU A 585 -43.21 -15.69 0.94
C GLU A 585 -42.58 -14.30 0.82
N TYR A 586 -42.49 -13.56 1.93
CA TYR A 586 -41.89 -12.23 1.93
C TYR A 586 -40.39 -12.25 1.67
N LEU A 587 -39.67 -13.24 2.21
CA LEU A 587 -38.24 -13.41 1.92
C LEU A 587 -38.00 -13.78 0.44
N ALA A 588 -38.83 -14.65 -0.14
CA ALA A 588 -38.75 -14.98 -1.56
C ALA A 588 -39.01 -13.76 -2.45
N ARG A 589 -40.03 -12.94 -2.13
CA ARG A 589 -40.31 -11.68 -2.83
C ARG A 589 -39.20 -10.65 -2.67
N LEU A 590 -38.56 -10.59 -1.49
CA LEU A 590 -37.44 -9.71 -1.24
C LEU A 590 -36.24 -10.06 -2.12
N VAL A 591 -35.90 -11.35 -2.23
CA VAL A 591 -34.82 -11.82 -3.11
C VAL A 591 -35.12 -11.51 -4.57
N ASP A 592 -36.37 -11.71 -5.01
CA ASP A 592 -36.80 -11.37 -6.38
C ASP A 592 -36.69 -9.86 -6.66
N LEU A 593 -37.10 -9.00 -5.71
CA LEU A 593 -36.91 -7.55 -5.78
C LEU A 593 -35.41 -7.19 -5.92
N TYR A 594 -34.55 -7.75 -5.07
CA TYR A 594 -33.11 -7.47 -5.10
C TYR A 594 -32.46 -7.94 -6.40
N SER A 595 -32.85 -9.11 -6.91
CA SER A 595 -32.36 -9.59 -8.21
C SER A 595 -32.74 -8.65 -9.36
N LYS A 596 -34.00 -8.19 -9.40
CA LYS A 596 -34.47 -7.23 -10.41
C LYS A 596 -33.74 -5.89 -10.30
N ALA A 597 -33.59 -5.37 -9.08
CA ALA A 597 -32.93 -4.10 -8.83
C ALA A 597 -31.42 -4.15 -9.16
N HIS A 598 -30.74 -5.26 -8.86
CA HIS A 598 -29.34 -5.48 -9.23
C HIS A 598 -29.15 -5.48 -10.75
N VAL A 599 -29.99 -6.22 -11.49
CA VAL A 599 -29.94 -6.25 -12.96
C VAL A 599 -30.17 -4.85 -13.55
N PHE A 600 -31.11 -4.08 -12.99
CA PHE A 600 -31.32 -2.70 -13.39
C PHE A 600 -30.08 -1.83 -13.13
N ALA A 601 -29.51 -1.90 -11.93
CA ALA A 601 -28.34 -1.12 -11.53
C ALA A 601 -27.12 -1.41 -12.41
N ASP A 602 -26.83 -2.70 -12.67
CA ASP A 602 -25.75 -3.14 -13.56
C ASP A 602 -25.88 -2.53 -14.96
N SER A 603 -27.10 -2.54 -15.52
CA SER A 603 -27.36 -2.00 -16.86
C SER A 603 -27.18 -0.48 -16.98
N HIS A 604 -27.17 0.24 -15.85
CA HIS A 604 -26.98 1.70 -15.78
C HIS A 604 -25.66 2.09 -15.12
N ASN A 605 -24.75 1.15 -14.86
CA ASN A 605 -23.47 1.38 -14.18
C ASN A 605 -23.64 2.06 -12.81
N LEU A 606 -24.69 1.67 -12.07
CA LEU A 606 -24.95 2.06 -10.69
C LEU A 606 -24.55 0.92 -9.75
N LYS A 607 -24.04 1.27 -8.57
CA LYS A 607 -23.83 0.27 -7.50
C LYS A 607 -25.12 -0.04 -6.78
N PHE A 608 -25.31 -1.30 -6.39
CA PHE A 608 -26.52 -1.76 -5.70
C PHE A 608 -26.22 -2.28 -4.30
N SER A 609 -26.91 -1.73 -3.31
CA SER A 609 -26.73 -2.11 -1.90
C SER A 609 -28.07 -2.27 -1.18
N VAL A 610 -28.07 -3.05 -0.12
CA VAL A 610 -29.30 -3.38 0.64
C VAL A 610 -29.05 -3.39 2.14
N SER A 611 -30.08 -3.07 2.92
CA SER A 611 -30.10 -3.26 4.37
C SER A 611 -30.87 -4.50 4.77
N ILE A 612 -30.29 -5.31 5.67
CA ILE A 612 -30.92 -6.53 6.19
C ILE A 612 -30.73 -6.65 7.72
N PRO A 613 -31.68 -7.30 8.42
CA PRO A 613 -31.49 -7.69 9.80
C PRO A 613 -30.63 -8.95 9.94
N VAL A 614 -30.09 -9.15 11.14
CA VAL A 614 -29.13 -10.23 11.48
C VAL A 614 -29.78 -11.56 11.91
N PHE A 615 -30.94 -11.88 11.34
CA PHE A 615 -31.71 -13.09 11.70
C PHE A 615 -32.35 -13.80 10.49
N PHE A 616 -31.97 -13.39 9.28
CA PHE A 616 -32.47 -14.03 8.07
C PHE A 616 -31.86 -15.43 7.89
N PRO A 617 -32.62 -16.42 7.38
CA PRO A 617 -32.09 -17.78 7.19
C PRO A 617 -30.97 -17.82 6.12
N GLU A 618 -30.00 -18.70 6.31
CA GLU A 618 -28.78 -18.83 5.48
C GLU A 618 -29.06 -18.96 3.97
N ASN A 619 -30.09 -19.72 3.58
CA ASN A 619 -30.44 -19.94 2.17
C ASN A 619 -30.84 -18.63 1.46
N TYR A 620 -31.48 -17.70 2.16
CA TYR A 620 -31.82 -16.39 1.59
C TYR A 620 -30.63 -15.42 1.65
N LEU A 621 -29.81 -15.50 2.70
CA LEU A 621 -28.60 -14.69 2.81
C LEU A 621 -27.68 -14.89 1.60
N GLN A 622 -27.43 -16.12 1.18
CA GLN A 622 -26.58 -16.41 0.01
C GLN A 622 -27.10 -15.74 -1.27
N GLU A 623 -28.40 -15.80 -1.53
CA GLU A 623 -29.01 -15.13 -2.69
C GLU A 623 -28.97 -13.60 -2.57
N ILE A 624 -29.15 -13.03 -1.37
CA ILE A 624 -29.03 -11.58 -1.14
C ILE A 624 -27.60 -11.10 -1.46
N TYR A 625 -26.58 -11.80 -0.95
CA TYR A 625 -25.16 -11.47 -1.20
C TYR A 625 -24.76 -11.63 -2.67
N ARG A 626 -25.40 -12.56 -3.38
CA ARG A 626 -25.20 -12.74 -4.82
C ARG A 626 -25.79 -11.60 -5.64
N ASN A 627 -26.95 -11.09 -5.22
CA ASN A 627 -27.68 -10.02 -5.92
C ASN A 627 -27.43 -8.63 -5.30
N SER A 628 -26.28 -8.41 -4.66
CA SER A 628 -25.90 -7.10 -4.08
C SER A 628 -24.39 -6.87 -4.17
N ASP A 629 -23.96 -5.62 -4.38
CA ASP A 629 -22.55 -5.22 -4.26
C ASP A 629 -22.13 -5.05 -2.80
N GLN A 630 -23.07 -4.62 -1.96
CA GLN A 630 -22.87 -4.41 -0.53
C GLN A 630 -24.13 -4.80 0.27
N VAL A 631 -23.91 -5.38 1.45
CA VAL A 631 -24.98 -5.79 2.36
C VAL A 631 -24.78 -5.14 3.72
N PHE A 632 -25.71 -4.27 4.11
CA PHE A 632 -25.67 -3.50 5.35
C PHE A 632 -26.41 -4.26 6.45
N LEU A 633 -25.67 -4.61 7.50
CA LEU A 633 -26.19 -5.41 8.61
C LEU A 633 -26.70 -4.49 9.71
N MET A 634 -28.01 -4.53 9.94
CA MET A 634 -28.69 -3.74 10.97
C MET A 634 -28.57 -4.41 12.36
N ALA A 635 -27.34 -4.50 12.87
CA ALA A 635 -27.04 -5.16 14.15
C ALA A 635 -27.37 -4.29 15.39
N TYR A 636 -28.49 -3.60 15.38
CA TYR A 636 -28.87 -2.59 16.39
C TYR A 636 -29.22 -3.17 17.77
N GLY A 637 -29.26 -2.27 18.76
CA GLY A 637 -29.72 -2.53 20.11
C GLY A 637 -28.69 -3.21 21.00
N SER A 638 -27.39 -3.09 20.69
CA SER A 638 -26.31 -3.54 21.57
C SER A 638 -25.11 -2.61 21.51
N ASN A 639 -24.55 -2.29 22.68
CA ASN A 639 -23.31 -1.54 22.82
C ASN A 639 -22.11 -2.44 23.19
N LYS A 640 -22.25 -3.77 23.03
CA LYS A 640 -21.21 -4.76 23.35
C LYS A 640 -20.70 -5.43 22.09
N ALA A 641 -19.41 -5.25 21.79
CA ALA A 641 -18.77 -5.86 20.62
C ALA A 641 -19.00 -7.37 20.51
N SER A 642 -18.85 -8.13 21.61
CA SER A 642 -19.07 -9.59 21.61
C SER A 642 -20.48 -10.01 21.21
N THR A 643 -21.49 -9.18 21.53
CA THR A 643 -22.88 -9.46 21.15
C THR A 643 -23.11 -9.19 19.66
N ILE A 644 -22.52 -8.12 19.14
CA ILE A 644 -22.57 -7.78 17.71
C ILE A 644 -21.85 -8.86 16.89
N ILE A 645 -20.62 -9.22 17.26
CA ILE A 645 -19.81 -10.25 16.58
C ILE A 645 -20.58 -11.57 16.49
N ARG A 646 -21.22 -12.01 17.58
CA ARG A 646 -22.03 -13.23 17.59
C ARG A 646 -23.27 -13.13 16.68
N ARG A 647 -23.88 -11.94 16.55
CA ARG A 647 -25.09 -11.76 15.73
C ARG A 647 -24.79 -11.76 14.24
N ILE A 648 -23.65 -11.19 13.84
CA ILE A 648 -23.29 -11.04 12.42
C ILE A 648 -22.47 -12.21 11.88
N SER A 649 -22.24 -13.26 12.66
CA SER A 649 -21.28 -14.31 12.31
C SER A 649 -21.67 -15.11 11.07
N GLU A 650 -22.97 -15.28 10.82
CA GLU A 650 -23.49 -16.00 9.66
C GLU A 650 -23.23 -15.21 8.37
N GLU A 651 -23.52 -13.91 8.39
CA GLU A 651 -23.33 -13.01 7.25
C GLU A 651 -21.84 -12.77 6.94
N VAL A 652 -21.02 -12.57 7.98
CA VAL A 652 -19.56 -12.41 7.83
C VAL A 652 -18.91 -13.66 7.25
N ALA A 653 -19.43 -14.86 7.54
CA ALA A 653 -18.91 -16.10 6.98
C ALA A 653 -19.15 -16.24 5.47
N ILE A 654 -20.16 -15.55 4.93
CA ILE A 654 -20.45 -15.54 3.48
C ILE A 654 -19.44 -14.65 2.75
N ASP A 655 -19.38 -13.36 3.07
CA ASP A 655 -18.43 -12.43 2.47
C ASP A 655 -18.15 -11.20 3.37
N PRO A 656 -17.02 -11.16 4.08
CA PRO A 656 -16.67 -10.04 4.94
C PRO A 656 -16.32 -8.75 4.18
N GLN A 657 -15.99 -8.83 2.88
CA GLN A 657 -15.66 -7.66 2.06
C GLN A 657 -16.90 -6.93 1.53
N LYS A 658 -17.98 -7.68 1.24
CA LYS A 658 -19.30 -7.12 0.88
C LYS A 658 -20.11 -6.67 2.10
N THR A 659 -19.82 -7.21 3.27
CA THR A 659 -20.51 -6.87 4.52
C THR A 659 -20.20 -5.43 4.97
N VAL A 660 -21.23 -4.68 5.33
CA VAL A 660 -21.14 -3.35 5.96
C VAL A 660 -21.82 -3.40 7.32
N LEU A 661 -21.09 -3.09 8.39
CA LEU A 661 -21.67 -3.03 9.73
C LEU A 661 -22.45 -1.71 9.90
N ALA A 662 -23.78 -1.77 9.98
CA ALA A 662 -24.56 -0.59 10.32
C ALA A 662 -24.69 -0.44 11.84
N VAL A 663 -24.24 0.70 12.37
CA VAL A 663 -24.35 1.05 13.79
C VAL A 663 -25.28 2.23 13.99
N ARG A 664 -26.07 2.17 15.05
CA ARG A 664 -26.98 3.25 15.43
C ARG A 664 -26.35 4.08 16.54
N PRO A 665 -26.10 5.39 16.34
CA PRO A 665 -25.47 6.23 17.37
C PRO A 665 -26.18 6.17 18.73
N THR A 666 -27.52 6.11 18.72
CA THR A 666 -28.34 6.09 19.94
C THR A 666 -28.17 4.83 20.80
N ASP A 667 -27.53 3.77 20.29
CA ASP A 667 -27.21 2.59 21.11
C ASP A 667 -26.04 2.86 22.07
N PHE A 668 -25.31 3.97 21.89
CA PHE A 668 -24.09 4.31 22.62
C PHE A 668 -24.24 5.60 23.44
N VAL A 669 -23.57 5.61 24.59
CA VAL A 669 -23.55 6.78 25.48
C VAL A 669 -22.61 7.85 24.96
N THR A 670 -21.49 7.44 24.37
CA THR A 670 -20.42 8.33 23.93
C THR A 670 -19.86 7.89 22.57
N ARG A 671 -19.34 8.84 21.79
CA ARG A 671 -18.62 8.55 20.53
C ARG A 671 -17.45 7.61 20.76
N LEU A 672 -16.70 7.81 21.85
CA LEU A 672 -15.57 6.94 22.21
C LEU A 672 -16.00 5.48 22.42
N GLN A 673 -17.14 5.26 23.09
CA GLN A 673 -17.68 3.91 23.27
C GLN A 673 -18.06 3.28 21.92
N MET A 674 -18.75 4.05 21.06
CA MET A 674 -19.15 3.59 19.75
C MET A 674 -17.94 3.20 18.89
N GLU A 675 -16.94 4.08 18.79
CA GLU A 675 -15.75 3.82 17.98
C GLU A 675 -14.92 2.65 18.52
N SER A 676 -14.76 2.51 19.85
CA SER A 676 -14.07 1.34 20.41
C SER A 676 -14.80 0.03 20.15
N VAL A 677 -16.13 0.05 20.05
CA VAL A 677 -16.92 -1.14 19.70
C VAL A 677 -16.77 -1.45 18.21
N ILE A 678 -16.85 -0.45 17.34
CA ILE A 678 -16.63 -0.61 15.90
C ILE A 678 -15.26 -1.22 15.63
N GLU A 679 -14.19 -0.64 16.17
CA GLU A 679 -12.82 -1.11 16.00
C GLU A 679 -12.68 -2.60 16.38
N LYS A 680 -13.15 -2.98 17.57
CA LYS A 680 -13.13 -4.37 18.03
C LYS A 680 -13.90 -5.33 17.12
N VAL A 681 -15.04 -4.90 16.58
CA VAL A 681 -15.84 -5.73 15.66
C VAL A 681 -15.08 -5.92 14.35
N LEU A 682 -14.53 -4.85 13.75
CA LEU A 682 -13.78 -4.94 12.51
C LEU A 682 -12.54 -5.83 12.65
N ASP A 683 -11.74 -5.63 13.70
CA ASP A 683 -10.53 -6.42 13.98
C ASP A 683 -10.84 -7.92 14.16
N SER A 684 -11.99 -8.24 14.74
CA SER A 684 -12.36 -9.62 15.06
C SER A 684 -13.07 -10.36 13.91
N THR A 685 -13.64 -9.63 12.95
CA THR A 685 -14.51 -10.21 11.91
C THR A 685 -13.94 -10.10 10.51
N GLY A 686 -12.93 -9.23 10.29
CA GLY A 686 -12.37 -8.97 8.97
C GLY A 686 -13.25 -8.07 8.09
N VAL A 687 -14.40 -7.61 8.60
CA VAL A 687 -15.23 -6.57 7.97
C VAL A 687 -14.43 -5.28 7.88
N ARG A 688 -14.54 -4.56 6.77
CA ARG A 688 -13.78 -3.32 6.51
C ARG A 688 -14.64 -2.07 6.32
N LYS A 689 -15.97 -2.20 6.31
CA LYS A 689 -16.92 -1.12 6.03
C LYS A 689 -17.91 -0.94 7.18
N VAL A 690 -18.23 0.31 7.51
CA VAL A 690 -19.12 0.67 8.60
C VAL A 690 -20.06 1.78 8.16
N ALA A 691 -21.34 1.65 8.48
CA ALA A 691 -22.34 2.66 8.20
C ALA A 691 -22.93 3.23 9.49
N ILE A 692 -23.04 4.55 9.58
CA ILE A 692 -23.70 5.22 10.70
C ILE A 692 -25.16 5.52 10.33
N HIS A 693 -26.11 4.87 10.99
CA HIS A 693 -27.55 4.84 10.62
C HIS A 693 -28.31 6.18 10.73
N ASP A 694 -27.70 7.25 11.26
CA ASP A 694 -28.32 8.58 11.24
C ASP A 694 -27.29 9.68 11.50
N LEU A 695 -27.08 10.54 10.50
CA LEU A 695 -26.21 11.71 10.61
C LEU A 695 -26.68 12.68 11.72
N LYS A 696 -28.00 12.84 11.92
CA LYS A 696 -28.50 13.75 12.97
C LYS A 696 -28.11 13.26 14.36
N SER A 697 -28.35 11.98 14.64
CA SER A 697 -27.99 11.39 15.92
C SER A 697 -26.48 11.45 16.16
N LEU A 698 -25.68 11.25 15.12
CA LEU A 698 -24.24 11.42 15.20
C LEU A 698 -23.84 12.87 15.55
N HIS A 699 -24.37 13.85 14.82
CA HIS A 699 -24.09 15.27 15.08
C HIS A 699 -24.46 15.69 16.51
N MET A 700 -25.58 15.17 17.02
CA MET A 700 -26.00 15.41 18.39
C MET A 700 -25.04 14.78 19.41
N MET A 701 -24.59 13.55 19.17
CA MET A 701 -23.59 12.87 20.00
C MET A 701 -22.30 13.70 20.10
N ASP A 702 -21.82 14.24 18.99
CA ASP A 702 -20.59 15.05 18.94
C ASP A 702 -20.77 16.39 19.69
N LYS A 703 -21.95 17.02 19.61
CA LYS A 703 -22.27 18.25 20.36
C LYS A 703 -22.35 18.03 21.87
N VAL A 704 -22.93 16.91 22.31
CA VAL A 704 -23.02 16.56 23.73
C VAL A 704 -21.63 16.45 24.35
N GLN A 705 -20.67 15.87 23.63
CA GLN A 705 -19.30 15.69 24.12
C GLN A 705 -18.46 16.97 24.12
N SER A 706 -18.65 17.83 23.11
CA SER A 706 -17.81 19.01 22.91
C SER A 706 -18.20 20.21 23.77
N LEU A 707 -19.48 20.37 24.13
CA LEU A 707 -19.98 21.59 24.78
C LEU A 707 -20.44 21.40 26.23
N GLY A 708 -20.54 20.15 26.73
CA GLY A 708 -21.09 19.88 28.07
C GLY A 708 -22.53 20.43 28.25
N ASP A 709 -23.22 20.70 27.14
CA ASP A 709 -24.50 21.40 27.14
C ASP A 709 -25.62 20.45 27.57
N THR A 710 -26.13 20.68 28.78
CA THR A 710 -27.22 19.89 29.37
C THR A 710 -28.53 19.93 28.58
N SER A 711 -28.73 20.93 27.71
CA SER A 711 -29.91 21.02 26.84
C SER A 711 -29.85 20.02 25.68
N VAL A 712 -28.69 19.90 25.03
CA VAL A 712 -28.43 18.93 23.96
C VAL A 712 -28.36 17.52 24.53
N PHE A 713 -27.82 17.34 25.74
CA PHE A 713 -27.83 16.05 26.43
C PHE A 713 -29.25 15.52 26.68
N LYS A 714 -30.22 16.39 27.02
CA LYS A 714 -31.62 16.00 27.17
C LYS A 714 -32.25 15.59 25.83
N GLU A 715 -31.98 16.31 24.75
CA GLU A 715 -32.51 15.98 23.41
C GLU A 715 -31.91 14.67 22.86
N TYR A 716 -30.61 14.45 23.08
CA TYR A 716 -29.93 13.20 22.73
C TYR A 716 -30.41 12.02 23.60
N SER A 717 -30.57 12.22 24.91
CA SER A 717 -31.11 11.20 25.81
C SER A 717 -32.57 10.85 25.49
N ALA A 718 -33.35 11.80 24.97
CA ALA A 718 -34.72 11.57 24.50
C ALA A 718 -34.76 10.74 23.21
N LEU A 719 -33.70 10.75 22.38
CA LEU A 719 -33.56 9.83 21.24
C LEU A 719 -33.18 8.41 21.68
N ASN A 720 -32.45 8.26 22.80
CA ASN A 720 -32.05 6.96 23.36
C ASN A 720 -33.19 6.22 24.08
N ASN A 721 -34.28 6.91 24.41
CA ASN A 721 -35.50 6.33 24.95
C ASN A 721 -36.67 6.75 24.06
N PRO A 722 -37.08 5.94 23.06
CA PRO A 722 -38.37 6.19 22.45
C PRO A 722 -39.39 6.14 23.58
N GLU A 723 -40.19 7.19 23.75
CA GLU A 723 -41.36 7.14 24.63
C GLU A 723 -42.13 5.88 24.24
N GLY A 724 -42.03 4.84 25.09
CA GLY A 724 -42.78 3.61 24.88
C GLY A 724 -44.23 4.03 24.71
N LYS A 725 -44.84 3.70 23.57
CA LYS A 725 -46.27 3.96 23.36
C LYS A 725 -47.01 3.24 24.48
N ALA A 726 -47.42 3.99 25.50
CA ALA A 726 -48.16 3.46 26.62
C ALA A 726 -49.57 3.12 26.11
N ILE A 727 -49.94 1.86 26.23
CA ILE A 727 -51.29 1.39 25.95
C ILE A 727 -52.04 1.36 27.29
N TYR A 728 -53.28 1.81 27.29
CA TYR A 728 -54.12 1.83 28.49
C TYR A 728 -55.29 0.87 28.34
N HIS A 729 -55.42 -0.09 29.25
CA HIS A 729 -56.52 -1.05 29.25
C HIS A 729 -57.53 -0.73 30.36
N LEU A 730 -58.83 -0.77 30.06
CA LEU A 730 -59.88 -0.61 31.08
C LEU A 730 -60.09 -1.94 31.82
N GLN A 731 -59.48 -2.05 33.00
CA GLN A 731 -59.58 -3.20 33.88
C GLN A 731 -60.92 -3.22 34.62
N VAL A 732 -61.61 -4.36 34.54
CA VAL A 732 -62.88 -4.62 35.23
C VAL A 732 -62.76 -5.63 36.37
N ALA A 733 -61.76 -6.52 36.32
CA ALA A 733 -61.49 -7.49 37.37
C ALA A 733 -59.99 -7.83 37.45
N ALA A 734 -59.56 -8.38 38.59
CA ALA A 734 -58.22 -8.93 38.75
C ALA A 734 -58.25 -10.17 39.67
N SER A 735 -57.45 -11.18 39.37
CA SER A 735 -57.33 -12.41 40.18
C SER A 735 -55.87 -12.84 40.30
N LYS A 736 -55.52 -13.45 41.44
CA LYS A 736 -54.20 -14.09 41.63
C LYS A 736 -54.08 -15.41 40.86
N TYR A 737 -55.21 -16.02 40.51
CA TYR A 737 -55.27 -17.27 39.78
C TYR A 737 -55.96 -17.05 38.44
N TRP A 738 -55.63 -17.87 37.45
CA TRP A 738 -56.32 -17.86 36.17
C TRP A 738 -57.80 -18.21 36.39
N VAL A 739 -58.70 -17.37 35.87
CA VAL A 739 -60.15 -17.56 35.84
C VAL A 739 -60.55 -17.51 34.38
N ASP A 740 -61.43 -18.40 33.95
CA ASP A 740 -61.90 -18.40 32.57
C ASP A 740 -62.55 -17.04 32.25
N PRO A 741 -62.10 -16.31 31.21
CA PRO A 741 -62.74 -15.07 30.79
C PRO A 741 -64.26 -15.19 30.57
N ALA A 742 -64.75 -16.35 30.14
CA ALA A 742 -66.18 -16.61 29.99
C ALA A 742 -66.95 -16.54 31.32
N GLU A 743 -66.32 -16.96 32.42
CA GLU A 743 -66.91 -16.90 33.77
C GLU A 743 -67.00 -15.45 34.26
N ILE A 744 -65.94 -14.66 34.05
CA ILE A 744 -65.90 -13.23 34.39
C ILE A 744 -66.93 -12.43 33.57
N THR A 745 -67.06 -12.71 32.27
CA THR A 745 -68.07 -12.03 31.42
C THR A 745 -69.50 -12.32 31.87
N LYS A 746 -69.78 -13.55 32.30
CA LYS A 746 -71.10 -13.97 32.81
C LYS A 746 -71.41 -13.34 34.17
N GLU A 747 -70.45 -13.32 35.09
CA GLU A 747 -70.63 -12.76 36.43
C GLU A 747 -70.80 -11.23 36.42
N LEU A 748 -70.08 -10.55 35.54
CA LEU A 748 -70.13 -9.09 35.41
C LEU A 748 -71.14 -8.60 34.35
N ASP A 749 -71.84 -9.51 33.66
CA ASP A 749 -72.78 -9.21 32.56
C ASP A 749 -72.15 -8.26 31.51
N ILE A 750 -70.98 -8.67 31.03
CA ILE A 750 -70.17 -7.95 30.03
C ILE A 750 -70.39 -8.59 28.66
N LYS A 751 -70.80 -7.79 27.68
CA LYS A 751 -71.00 -8.22 26.28
C LYS A 751 -69.77 -8.06 25.37
N GLU A 752 -68.66 -7.59 25.94
CA GLU A 752 -67.39 -7.35 25.25
C GLU A 752 -66.39 -8.47 25.53
N ASN A 753 -65.51 -8.77 24.57
CA ASN A 753 -64.43 -9.74 24.76
C ASN A 753 -63.42 -9.21 25.79
N LEU A 754 -62.99 -10.07 26.71
CA LEU A 754 -61.97 -9.72 27.68
C LEU A 754 -60.56 -9.94 27.14
N ILE A 755 -59.71 -8.94 27.34
CA ILE A 755 -58.27 -8.98 27.18
C ILE A 755 -57.69 -9.32 28.55
N VAL A 756 -56.90 -10.39 28.63
CA VAL A 756 -56.23 -10.77 29.89
C VAL A 756 -54.78 -10.31 29.84
N VAL A 757 -54.38 -9.49 30.81
CA VAL A 757 -53.01 -8.98 30.96
C VAL A 757 -52.45 -9.49 32.28
N HIS A 758 -51.29 -10.12 32.27
CA HIS A 758 -50.61 -10.55 33.50
C HIS A 758 -49.63 -9.47 33.97
N GLN A 759 -49.93 -8.80 35.09
CA GLN A 759 -49.14 -7.69 35.61
C GLN A 759 -49.18 -7.67 37.15
N ASP A 760 -48.04 -7.38 37.78
CA ASP A 760 -47.85 -7.33 39.24
C ASP A 760 -48.30 -8.60 39.99
N GLY A 761 -48.19 -9.77 39.35
CA GLY A 761 -48.58 -11.07 39.92
C GLY A 761 -50.09 -11.33 39.93
N TYR A 762 -50.86 -10.63 39.11
CA TYR A 762 -52.30 -10.85 38.93
C TYR A 762 -52.65 -10.95 37.44
N TYR A 763 -53.65 -11.78 37.14
CA TYR A 763 -54.38 -11.73 35.87
C TYR A 763 -55.39 -10.60 35.92
N LYS A 764 -55.19 -9.57 35.10
CA LYS A 764 -56.07 -8.40 34.95
C LYS A 764 -56.99 -8.65 33.76
N TYR A 765 -58.30 -8.55 33.96
CA TYR A 765 -59.30 -8.73 32.92
C TYR A 765 -59.79 -7.35 32.46
N CYS A 766 -59.63 -7.06 31.17
CA CYS A 766 -59.87 -5.74 30.59
C CYS A 766 -60.84 -5.81 29.41
N ILE A 767 -61.69 -4.80 29.22
CA ILE A 767 -62.71 -4.81 28.16
C ILE A 767 -62.35 -3.92 26.95
N ARG A 768 -61.44 -2.95 27.12
CA ARG A 768 -61.07 -1.98 26.08
C ARG A 768 -59.63 -1.53 26.19
N THR A 769 -59.08 -1.07 25.08
CA THR A 769 -57.70 -0.60 24.94
C THR A 769 -57.68 0.79 24.32
N PHE A 770 -56.84 1.68 24.86
CA PHE A 770 -56.71 3.07 24.42
C PHE A 770 -55.24 3.41 24.13
N ASP A 771 -55.03 4.18 23.08
CA ASP A 771 -53.75 4.75 22.66
C ASP A 771 -53.38 6.04 23.43
N SER A 772 -54.27 6.52 24.31
CA SER A 772 -54.01 7.68 25.16
C SER A 772 -54.73 7.61 26.51
N LEU A 773 -54.06 8.11 27.55
CA LEU A 773 -54.61 8.19 28.91
C LEU A 773 -55.92 9.01 28.96
N GLN A 774 -56.00 10.09 28.20
CA GLN A 774 -57.18 10.96 28.17
C GLN A 774 -58.42 10.24 27.65
N LYS A 775 -58.29 9.47 26.55
CA LYS A 775 -59.40 8.66 26.01
C LYS A 775 -59.84 7.59 27.01
N GLY A 776 -58.88 6.91 27.64
CA GLY A 776 -59.18 5.93 28.68
C GLY A 776 -59.90 6.52 29.88
N LEU A 777 -59.45 7.68 30.39
CA LEU A 777 -60.07 8.35 31.54
C LEU A 777 -61.49 8.82 31.25
N ALA A 778 -61.78 9.26 30.02
CA ALA A 778 -63.12 9.64 29.61
C ALA A 778 -64.09 8.46 29.70
N VAL A 779 -63.72 7.31 29.12
CA VAL A 779 -64.55 6.09 29.15
C VAL A 779 -64.65 5.50 30.56
N MET A 780 -63.56 5.51 31.33
CA MET A 780 -63.57 5.02 32.72
C MET A 780 -64.56 5.81 33.60
N LYS A 781 -64.67 7.14 33.40
CA LYS A 781 -65.64 7.97 34.12
C LYS A 781 -67.10 7.61 33.80
N GLU A 782 -67.38 7.17 32.57
CA GLU A 782 -68.72 6.71 32.19
C GLU A 782 -69.05 5.36 32.83
N PHE A 783 -68.11 4.42 32.81
CA PHE A 783 -68.28 3.11 33.44
C PHE A 783 -68.48 3.19 34.95
N ARG A 784 -67.76 4.08 35.65
CA ARG A 784 -67.91 4.26 37.11
C ARG A 784 -69.29 4.77 37.53
N LYS A 785 -70.10 5.32 36.62
CA LYS A 785 -71.50 5.71 36.91
C LYS A 785 -72.42 4.50 37.04
N ILE A 786 -72.00 3.33 36.55
CA ILE A 786 -72.73 2.08 36.68
C ILE A 786 -72.31 1.44 38.01
N PRO A 787 -73.24 1.18 38.96
CA PRO A 787 -72.89 0.72 40.32
C PRO A 787 -71.96 -0.50 40.38
N ARG A 788 -72.16 -1.48 39.49
CA ARG A 788 -71.34 -2.71 39.38
C ARG A 788 -69.91 -2.48 38.84
N PHE A 789 -69.64 -1.32 38.23
CA PHE A 789 -68.34 -0.95 37.67
C PHE A 789 -67.71 0.24 38.41
N SER A 790 -68.14 0.53 39.64
CA SER A 790 -67.57 1.58 40.48
C SER A 790 -66.07 1.37 40.76
N GLY A 791 -65.58 0.12 40.71
CA GLY A 791 -64.20 -0.28 40.93
C GLY A 791 -63.33 -0.47 39.67
N VAL A 792 -63.68 0.08 38.51
CA VAL A 792 -62.83 -0.05 37.30
C VAL A 792 -61.57 0.84 37.37
N PHE A 793 -60.47 0.36 36.80
CA PHE A 793 -59.18 1.06 36.74
C PHE A 793 -58.62 1.08 35.32
N LEU A 794 -57.76 2.05 35.02
CA LEU A 794 -56.94 2.02 33.82
C LEU A 794 -55.60 1.39 34.16
N LEU A 795 -55.31 0.27 33.51
CA LEU A 795 -54.02 -0.41 33.55
C LEU A 795 -53.15 0.18 32.45
N ARG A 796 -51.97 0.71 32.80
CA ARG A 796 -50.96 1.12 31.82
C ARG A 796 -50.05 -0.07 31.53
N THR A 797 -49.97 -0.45 30.27
CA THR A 797 -48.97 -1.38 29.73
C THR A 797 -48.03 -0.57 28.84
N ASP A 798 -46.75 -0.56 29.18
CA ASP A 798 -45.75 -0.03 28.27
C ASP A 798 -45.53 -1.10 27.20
N VAL A 799 -45.50 -0.71 25.91
CA VAL A 799 -45.07 -1.60 24.83
C VAL A 799 -43.55 -1.75 24.95
N GLU A 800 -43.10 -2.48 25.97
CA GLU A 800 -41.78 -3.09 25.93
C GLU A 800 -41.82 -4.20 24.88
N LYS A 801 -40.74 -4.29 24.11
CA LYS A 801 -40.46 -5.39 23.20
C LYS A 801 -40.93 -6.69 23.84
N GLN A 802 -41.75 -7.46 23.13
CA GLN A 802 -41.83 -8.89 23.38
C GLN A 802 -40.40 -9.43 23.30
N THR A 803 -39.74 -9.56 24.44
CA THR A 803 -38.74 -10.60 24.62
C THR A 803 -39.54 -11.88 24.56
N VAL A 804 -39.56 -12.48 23.37
CA VAL A 804 -39.86 -13.89 23.24
C VAL A 804 -38.91 -14.62 24.19
N ASN A 805 -39.48 -15.35 25.15
CA ASN A 805 -38.75 -16.25 26.03
C ASN A 805 -37.93 -17.26 25.23
#